data_AF-A0A4E9FF78-F1
#
_entry.id   AF-A0A4E9FF78-F1
#
_cell.length_a   1.000
_cell.length_b   1.000
_cell.length_c   1.000
_cell.angle_alpha   90.00
_cell.angle_beta   90.00
_cell.angle_gamma   90.00
#
_symmetry.space_group_name_H-M   'P 1'
#
loop_
_entity.id
_entity.type
_entity.pdbx_description
1 polymer ?
#
loop_
_entity_poly.entity_id
_entity_poly.type
_entity_poly.pdbx_seq_one_letter_code
_entity_poly.pdbx_strand_id
1 'polypeptide(L)'
;MGLGKTIEVIGLILSHQRDKGLPPIVDDVAKEIDDVKIVVGELISTVVAATDGYLALQDKINSRYRRMFCYDNLELMSPKKSKGKNSILKPLTVVCTTCSTTCSQERVYWDRFPSHDIPFLCPECIHDKDKLYPVKGTLIIAPSTICHQWYEELKRHIRDDIKIDMYRGLVNDGYKHPEYLATQDVVICSFETLRQEVYFVEARPRLDSLRYGKRHRIAPTPLLAIEWWRVCIDEAQMVESTSSSVVLMCDGLKAVNRWCITGTPVTNSLQDLYGLVRFLRIKPFWNECWWRNALMLPYQCGDEKPICDLFSKIMWRNTKKFVYDQMLSPSISSNLTVLRFTPVEEQFYRATLSNCRLKVRYMPYLHNLNTPISSLHGKDFEKLLEPLQMIRKFIVFPSLRFQESKANVSTEDSLQEELFRISTQQVEVHQRNILMHYCGLAGLEWLCGNEANAAKYYSSAINAMKELDQMNNKLGLKGSRCAYRLLRSDRLQQIHIFSAILDLQKDGIEVRDVSAEEAEAQLNLALTGYTEQTVSNLMQTYVTANESFPKYKAILSQAKSSIGWLCEAINLVNNVGQQHLFIDAIRTAITNSGLPNVPVSNLLGLNFYVVKRWDELIDCAQKVFSETKKIAMNNIMEKKWNFILETIIACHFSSNDGKSLKNCLLCICNKQISQLESLLFMRGSKTSKDQDSDEAGTAGEQKISSLEIIIRTFLGTLIRMQKGVQCNQIALGKETIAQLEEFKILLALSKRLYASANEYAAKIDEIRQCKLRLQYATMDEIAKYGTRLPINLIIKGTEDDKRQTDLNAIELEKLKQSRCLAKLRYLSNLRSQQTHDCPICLTTVRDTWIVYPCAHCLCVTCFNRLTRRNGTILRNDGLLACVVCRATTYISQISYVQNKAFEKSAHLLDEPNVQLKRSVSVKIDAIIRRIKSIRLRDPTSKTLLFTSLSMLINPLCSVLSENNIIFRNFLGVNRQKILADFRLKPEIELLVMPMSSGARGLNLTAANNIIFLEPQMDISQIAQAIGRIDRIGQKKTMMVHHFVVYGSIEEQIHYKYSKNQDKDWTVQSIVHLLGLVSNSEELMCDE
;
A
#
# COMPACT_ATOMS: atom_id res chain seq x y z
N MET A 1 8.62 -3.68 -32.36
CA MET A 1 8.92 -3.62 -33.80
C MET A 1 9.63 -4.88 -34.24
N GLY A 2 9.06 -5.63 -35.18
CA GLY A 2 9.89 -6.49 -36.04
C GLY A 2 10.64 -5.56 -36.99
N LEU A 3 11.90 -5.88 -37.30
CA LEU A 3 12.81 -5.09 -38.15
C LEU A 3 12.11 -4.49 -39.40
N GLY A 4 11.13 -5.19 -39.97
CA GLY A 4 10.36 -4.73 -41.14
C GLY A 4 9.66 -3.37 -40.99
N LYS A 5 8.92 -3.10 -39.91
CA LYS A 5 8.13 -1.85 -39.81
C LYS A 5 9.00 -0.60 -39.77
N THR A 6 10.12 -0.68 -39.06
CA THR A 6 11.06 0.44 -38.95
C THR A 6 11.72 0.71 -40.30
N ILE A 7 12.15 -0.34 -41.01
CA ILE A 7 12.77 -0.23 -42.33
C ILE A 7 11.77 0.31 -43.38
N GLU A 8 10.52 -0.18 -43.37
CA GLU A 8 9.46 0.33 -44.24
C GLU A 8 9.24 1.83 -44.03
N VAL A 9 9.13 2.27 -42.76
CA VAL A 9 8.95 3.69 -42.44
C VAL A 9 10.19 4.51 -42.84
N ILE A 10 11.40 3.99 -42.65
CA ILE A 10 12.64 4.66 -43.10
C ILE A 10 12.63 4.83 -44.63
N GLY A 11 12.27 3.80 -45.38
CA GLY A 11 12.15 3.86 -46.84
C GLY A 11 11.16 4.93 -47.29
N LEU A 12 10.01 5.01 -46.61
CA LEU A 12 8.97 6.03 -46.84
C LEU A 12 9.40 7.45 -46.41
N ILE A 13 10.30 7.59 -45.42
CA ILE A 13 10.93 8.87 -45.05
C ILE A 13 11.85 9.36 -46.16
N LEU A 14 12.67 8.46 -46.70
CA LEU A 14 13.67 8.82 -47.71
C LEU A 14 13.05 9.09 -49.09
N SER A 15 11.93 8.44 -49.44
CA SER A 15 11.27 8.61 -50.75
C SER A 15 10.43 9.88 -50.90
N HIS A 16 9.92 10.43 -49.79
CA HIS A 16 9.03 11.61 -49.81
C HIS A 16 9.69 12.83 -49.14
N GLN A 17 10.61 13.45 -49.88
CA GLN A 17 11.33 14.66 -49.46
C GLN A 17 10.57 15.93 -49.87
N ARG A 18 10.83 17.05 -49.17
CA ARG A 18 10.28 18.37 -49.51
C ARG A 18 11.10 18.95 -50.66
N ASP A 19 10.46 19.36 -51.76
CA ASP A 19 11.15 19.94 -52.92
C ASP A 19 11.96 21.19 -52.55
N LYS A 20 13.16 21.32 -53.14
CA LYS A 20 14.04 22.49 -52.97
C LYS A 20 13.50 23.69 -53.75
N GLY A 21 12.58 24.44 -53.15
CA GLY A 21 12.10 25.71 -53.68
C GLY A 21 10.80 26.15 -53.02
N LEU A 22 10.86 26.99 -51.98
CA LEU A 22 9.70 27.73 -51.51
C LEU A 22 9.77 29.18 -52.03
N PRO A 23 8.69 29.71 -52.65
CA PRO A 23 8.58 31.13 -52.95
C PRO A 23 8.48 31.95 -51.65
N PRO A 24 8.75 33.27 -51.71
CA PRO A 24 8.64 34.14 -50.54
C PRO A 24 7.20 34.17 -50.02
N ILE A 25 7.10 34.42 -48.72
CA ILE A 25 5.89 34.61 -47.93
C ILE A 25 4.84 35.41 -48.74
N VAL A 26 3.75 34.74 -49.12
CA VAL A 26 2.54 35.43 -49.59
C VAL A 26 1.67 35.64 -48.36
N ASP A 27 1.61 36.90 -47.93
CA ASP A 27 0.53 37.43 -47.11
C ASP A 27 -0.78 37.27 -47.89
N ASP A 28 -1.68 36.41 -47.42
CA ASP A 28 -3.14 36.54 -47.58
C ASP A 28 -3.80 35.21 -47.20
N VAL A 29 -4.31 35.11 -45.96
CA VAL A 29 -5.70 34.70 -45.63
C VAL A 29 -5.95 35.15 -44.19
N ALA A 30 -6.14 36.46 -44.01
CA ALA A 30 -6.87 36.97 -42.86
C ALA A 30 -8.36 37.02 -43.22
N LYS A 31 -9.20 36.75 -42.23
CA LYS A 31 -10.68 36.88 -42.19
C LYS A 31 -11.46 35.65 -42.66
N GLU A 32 -11.74 34.78 -41.69
CA GLU A 32 -13.09 34.42 -41.26
C GLU A 32 -12.94 33.39 -40.12
N ILE A 33 -13.38 33.76 -38.91
CA ILE A 33 -13.97 32.92 -37.84
C ILE A 33 -14.11 33.88 -36.64
N ASP A 34 -15.22 34.61 -36.70
CA ASP A 34 -15.79 35.52 -35.71
C ASP A 34 -16.17 34.79 -34.40
N ASP A 35 -16.00 35.52 -33.30
CA ASP A 35 -16.69 35.51 -32.00
C ASP A 35 -16.83 34.21 -31.18
N VAL A 36 -16.93 33.03 -31.78
CA VAL A 36 -17.14 31.75 -31.07
C VAL A 36 -15.89 31.30 -30.31
N LYS A 37 -14.67 31.63 -30.78
CA LYS A 37 -13.42 31.27 -30.08
C LYS A 37 -13.19 32.07 -28.79
N ILE A 38 -13.71 33.29 -28.72
CA ILE A 38 -13.61 34.14 -27.52
C ILE A 38 -14.62 33.65 -26.48
N VAL A 39 -15.86 33.37 -26.90
CA VAL A 39 -16.92 32.83 -26.04
C VAL A 39 -16.59 31.42 -25.53
N VAL A 40 -16.03 30.55 -26.37
CA VAL A 40 -15.56 29.21 -25.96
C VAL A 40 -14.32 29.30 -25.07
N GLY A 41 -13.43 30.26 -25.29
CA GLY A 41 -12.28 30.53 -24.43
C GLY A 41 -12.69 31.00 -23.03
N GLU A 42 -13.73 31.84 -22.93
CA GLU A 42 -14.29 32.31 -21.65
C GLU A 42 -15.12 31.22 -20.95
N LEU A 43 -15.90 30.42 -21.69
CA LEU A 43 -16.66 29.26 -21.16
C LEU A 43 -15.74 28.15 -20.65
N ILE A 44 -14.64 27.85 -21.35
CA ILE A 44 -13.62 26.92 -20.88
C ILE A 44 -12.91 27.50 -19.65
N SER A 45 -12.63 28.81 -19.62
CA SER A 45 -12.04 29.47 -18.44
C SER A 45 -12.97 29.45 -17.23
N THR A 46 -14.30 29.52 -17.40
CA THR A 46 -15.27 29.46 -16.30
C THR A 46 -15.57 28.03 -15.85
N VAL A 47 -15.63 27.07 -16.77
CA VAL A 47 -15.83 25.64 -16.44
C VAL A 47 -14.58 25.03 -15.79
N VAL A 48 -13.38 25.47 -16.21
CA VAL A 48 -12.10 25.07 -15.58
C VAL A 48 -11.93 25.74 -14.21
N ALA A 49 -12.44 26.96 -14.00
CA ALA A 49 -12.51 27.59 -12.68
C ALA A 49 -13.55 26.96 -11.73
N ALA A 50 -14.53 26.22 -12.25
CA ALA A 50 -15.54 25.52 -11.44
C ALA A 50 -15.10 24.12 -10.96
N THR A 51 -13.94 23.61 -11.41
CA THR A 51 -13.43 22.26 -11.11
C THR A 51 -12.24 22.27 -10.12
N ASP A 52 -12.36 23.13 -9.10
CA ASP A 52 -11.32 23.55 -8.13
C ASP A 52 -11.03 22.53 -7.00
N GLY A 53 -10.60 21.33 -7.37
CA GLY A 53 -9.97 20.37 -6.45
C GLY A 53 -8.71 19.71 -7.02
N TYR A 54 -8.66 19.53 -8.34
CA TYR A 54 -7.55 18.87 -9.04
C TYR A 54 -6.42 19.85 -9.38
N LEU A 55 -6.76 21.11 -9.64
CA LEU A 55 -5.84 22.18 -10.05
C LEU A 55 -4.84 22.60 -8.96
N ALA A 56 -5.21 22.54 -7.67
CA ALA A 56 -4.30 22.93 -6.57
C ALA A 56 -3.12 21.95 -6.36
N LEU A 57 -3.35 20.65 -6.61
CA LEU A 57 -2.29 19.65 -6.61
C LEU A 57 -1.42 19.78 -7.86
N GLN A 58 -2.07 20.05 -9.00
CA GLN A 58 -1.44 20.28 -10.28
C GLN A 58 -0.54 21.52 -10.23
N ASP A 59 -0.97 22.61 -9.60
CA ASP A 59 -0.18 23.84 -9.44
C ASP A 59 1.02 23.69 -8.51
N LYS A 60 0.92 22.87 -7.46
CA LYS A 60 2.08 22.49 -6.64
C LYS A 60 3.13 21.72 -7.45
N ILE A 61 2.68 20.82 -8.33
CA ILE A 61 3.55 20.05 -9.24
C ILE A 61 4.11 20.97 -10.34
N ASN A 62 3.28 21.85 -10.93
CA ASN A 62 3.64 22.84 -11.94
C ASN A 62 4.71 23.79 -11.42
N SER A 63 4.59 24.27 -10.17
CA SER A 63 5.59 25.13 -9.51
C SER A 63 6.95 24.43 -9.35
N ARG A 64 6.96 23.09 -9.16
CA ARG A 64 8.19 22.32 -8.95
C ARG A 64 8.95 22.10 -10.26
N TYR A 65 8.24 21.79 -11.35
CA TYR A 65 8.84 21.61 -12.68
C TYR A 65 9.19 22.95 -13.36
N ARG A 66 8.37 23.99 -13.22
CA ARG A 66 8.64 25.33 -13.79
C ARG A 66 9.87 26.03 -13.19
N ARG A 67 10.30 25.64 -11.98
CA ARG A 67 11.53 26.17 -11.35
C ARG A 67 12.84 25.61 -11.96
N MET A 68 12.77 24.60 -12.82
CA MET A 68 13.96 23.85 -13.25
C MET A 68 14.66 24.37 -14.51
N PHE A 69 14.06 25.25 -15.32
CA PHE A 69 14.72 25.80 -16.52
C PHE A 69 14.52 27.31 -16.69
N CYS A 70 15.60 28.09 -16.55
CA CYS A 70 15.65 29.53 -16.83
C CYS A 70 16.81 29.82 -17.81
N TYR A 71 16.51 30.51 -18.90
CA TYR A 71 17.49 30.77 -19.99
C TYR A 71 18.26 32.08 -19.83
N ASP A 72 17.87 32.92 -18.86
CA ASP A 72 18.35 34.30 -18.59
C ASP A 72 19.40 34.39 -17.46
N ASN A 73 19.71 33.28 -16.77
CA ASN A 73 20.44 33.31 -15.50
C ASN A 73 21.98 33.23 -15.68
N LEU A 74 22.62 34.38 -15.92
CA LEU A 74 24.09 34.57 -15.99
C LEU A 74 24.78 34.59 -14.60
N GLU A 75 24.03 34.83 -13.51
CA GLU A 75 24.59 35.14 -12.18
C GLU A 75 24.98 33.91 -11.32
N LEU A 76 24.67 32.69 -11.73
CA LEU A 76 24.99 31.45 -10.98
C LEU A 76 26.28 30.74 -11.43
N MET A 77 27.07 31.35 -12.32
CA MET A 77 28.36 30.81 -12.83
C MET A 77 29.54 30.97 -11.85
N SER A 78 29.31 30.92 -10.53
CA SER A 78 30.39 30.79 -9.55
C SER A 78 30.75 29.30 -9.34
N PRO A 79 32.01 28.89 -9.54
CA PRO A 79 32.37 27.46 -9.62
C PRO A 79 32.31 26.79 -8.25
N LYS A 80 31.19 26.12 -7.94
CA LYS A 80 31.12 25.18 -6.81
C LYS A 80 31.79 23.85 -7.18
N LYS A 81 33.09 23.77 -6.87
CA LYS A 81 33.89 22.57 -6.55
C LYS A 81 33.52 21.28 -7.33
N SER A 82 33.92 21.19 -8.59
CA SER A 82 34.27 19.90 -9.21
C SER A 82 35.79 19.73 -9.15
N LYS A 83 36.26 18.69 -8.46
CA LYS A 83 37.66 18.25 -8.54
C LYS A 83 37.85 17.58 -9.90
N GLY A 84 38.41 18.31 -10.86
CA GLY A 84 38.79 17.78 -12.16
C GLY A 84 39.37 18.89 -13.02
N LYS A 85 40.68 18.87 -13.24
CA LYS A 85 41.39 19.80 -14.12
C LYS A 85 40.85 19.64 -15.55
N ASN A 86 40.12 20.63 -16.05
CA ASN A 86 40.03 20.98 -17.46
C ASN A 86 39.55 22.45 -17.58
N SER A 87 40.18 23.19 -18.48
CA SER A 87 40.15 24.65 -18.70
C SER A 87 38.76 25.30 -18.68
N ILE A 88 38.62 26.38 -17.91
CA ILE A 88 37.41 27.19 -17.77
C ILE A 88 37.34 28.19 -18.95
N LEU A 89 36.46 27.94 -19.93
CA LEU A 89 36.07 28.91 -20.98
C LEU A 89 34.89 29.76 -20.47
N LYS A 90 34.94 31.09 -20.72
CA LYS A 90 33.81 32.00 -20.43
C LYS A 90 32.57 31.56 -21.23
N PRO A 91 31.36 31.56 -20.65
CA PRO A 91 30.15 31.22 -21.38
C PRO A 91 29.87 32.25 -22.48
N LEU A 92 29.73 31.79 -23.73
CA LEU A 92 29.36 32.62 -24.87
C LEU A 92 27.89 33.06 -24.75
N THR A 93 27.60 34.34 -25.01
CA THR A 93 26.25 34.91 -24.92
C THR A 93 25.76 35.41 -26.29
N VAL A 94 24.44 35.45 -26.49
CA VAL A 94 23.77 35.99 -27.67
C VAL A 94 22.63 36.92 -27.25
N VAL A 95 22.40 38.01 -27.98
CA VAL A 95 21.41 39.03 -27.63
C VAL A 95 20.25 38.99 -28.62
N CYS A 96 19.02 38.93 -28.11
CA CYS A 96 17.82 38.95 -28.94
C CYS A 96 17.69 40.28 -29.69
N THR A 97 17.50 40.22 -31.00
CA THR A 97 17.37 41.41 -31.86
C THR A 97 16.08 42.21 -31.64
N THR A 98 15.04 41.61 -31.03
CA THR A 98 13.74 42.28 -30.80
C THR A 98 13.61 42.85 -29.39
N CYS A 99 13.93 42.08 -28.34
CA CYS A 99 13.71 42.49 -26.94
C CYS A 99 15.01 42.73 -26.15
N SER A 100 16.18 42.65 -26.81
CA SER A 100 17.51 42.83 -26.20
C SER A 100 17.82 41.89 -25.03
N THR A 101 17.07 40.80 -24.85
CA THR A 101 17.32 39.81 -23.80
C THR A 101 18.59 39.01 -24.12
N THR A 102 19.53 38.96 -23.17
CA THR A 102 20.79 38.22 -23.31
C THR A 102 20.58 36.77 -22.89
N CYS A 103 20.94 35.83 -23.76
CA CYS A 103 20.82 34.39 -23.56
C CYS A 103 22.20 33.73 -23.62
N SER A 104 22.39 32.64 -22.86
CA SER A 104 23.59 31.80 -22.98
C SER A 104 23.52 30.98 -24.28
N GLN A 105 24.50 31.10 -25.18
CA GLN A 105 24.48 30.41 -26.49
C GLN A 105 24.27 28.89 -26.33
N GLU A 106 24.98 28.27 -25.38
CA GLU A 106 24.87 26.84 -25.07
C GLU A 106 23.44 26.42 -24.67
N ARG A 107 22.74 27.25 -23.87
CA ARG A 107 21.39 26.93 -23.36
C ARG A 107 20.30 27.08 -24.43
N VAL A 108 20.57 27.88 -25.46
CA VAL A 108 19.67 28.09 -26.60
C VAL A 108 20.15 27.39 -27.89
N TYR A 109 21.17 26.52 -27.80
CA TYR A 109 21.74 25.77 -28.93
C TYR A 109 22.27 26.66 -30.07
N TRP A 110 22.60 27.91 -29.78
CA TRP A 110 23.04 28.88 -30.78
C TRP A 110 24.48 28.65 -31.24
N ASP A 111 25.28 27.96 -30.42
CA ASP A 111 26.68 27.59 -30.69
C ASP A 111 26.83 26.32 -31.54
N ARG A 112 25.73 25.64 -31.89
CA ARG A 112 25.75 24.29 -32.49
C ARG A 112 25.49 24.25 -34.00
N PHE A 113 25.36 25.39 -34.66
CA PHE A 113 25.18 25.50 -36.11
C PHE A 113 25.80 26.79 -36.65
N PRO A 114 26.02 26.94 -37.98
CA PRO A 114 26.53 28.16 -38.58
C PRO A 114 25.53 29.32 -38.44
N SER A 115 25.61 30.05 -37.32
CA SER A 115 24.62 31.05 -36.91
C SER A 115 24.99 32.49 -37.26
N HIS A 116 26.10 32.70 -37.96
CA HIS A 116 26.78 33.99 -38.09
C HIS A 116 25.93 35.04 -38.83
N ASP A 117 25.10 34.58 -39.77
CA ASP A 117 24.31 35.43 -40.67
C ASP A 117 22.82 35.49 -40.30
N ILE A 118 22.42 34.89 -39.16
CA ILE A 118 21.01 34.75 -38.77
C ILE A 118 20.72 35.64 -37.54
N PRO A 119 19.72 36.53 -37.59
CA PRO A 119 19.35 37.34 -36.43
C PRO A 119 18.73 36.46 -35.33
N PHE A 120 19.31 36.49 -34.13
CA PHE A 120 18.80 35.72 -32.98
C PHE A 120 17.49 36.31 -32.43
N LEU A 121 16.53 35.44 -32.13
CA LEU A 121 15.30 35.74 -31.40
C LEU A 121 15.23 34.88 -30.14
N CYS A 122 14.84 35.48 -29.01
CA CYS A 122 14.66 34.72 -27.78
C CYS A 122 13.38 33.86 -27.82
N PRO A 123 13.26 32.84 -26.93
CA PRO A 123 12.10 31.95 -26.90
C PRO A 123 10.73 32.64 -26.82
N GLU A 124 10.64 33.77 -26.10
CA GLU A 124 9.41 34.57 -25.98
C GLU A 124 9.06 35.28 -27.29
N CYS A 125 10.02 36.00 -27.90
CA CYS A 125 9.79 36.73 -29.15
C CYS A 125 9.46 35.82 -30.33
N ILE A 126 9.90 34.55 -30.30
CA ILE A 126 9.52 33.54 -31.30
C ILE A 126 8.02 33.24 -31.23
N HIS A 127 7.50 33.05 -30.02
CA HIS A 127 6.11 32.69 -29.81
C HIS A 127 5.16 33.89 -29.88
N ASP A 128 5.60 35.10 -29.49
CA ASP A 128 4.77 36.31 -29.57
C ASP A 128 4.48 36.75 -31.02
N LYS A 129 5.36 36.43 -31.96
CA LYS A 129 5.17 36.77 -33.38
C LYS A 129 4.27 35.78 -34.13
N ASP A 130 3.79 34.72 -33.47
CA ASP A 130 3.09 33.57 -34.11
C ASP A 130 3.83 33.05 -35.37
N LYS A 131 5.16 33.23 -35.41
CA LYS A 131 5.98 32.90 -36.57
C LYS A 131 6.32 31.41 -36.54
N LEU A 132 5.73 30.66 -37.46
CA LEU A 132 6.08 29.26 -37.68
C LEU A 132 7.34 29.13 -38.54
N TYR A 133 8.28 28.29 -38.12
CA TYR A 133 9.49 27.97 -38.87
C TYR A 133 9.25 26.71 -39.70
N PRO A 134 9.13 26.81 -41.04
CA PRO A 134 8.99 25.63 -41.89
C PRO A 134 10.30 24.84 -41.92
N VAL A 135 10.26 23.60 -41.44
CA VAL A 135 11.44 22.72 -41.35
C VAL A 135 11.26 21.53 -42.29
N LYS A 136 12.36 21.11 -42.94
CA LYS A 136 12.40 19.90 -43.80
C LYS A 136 12.37 18.59 -42.99
N GLY A 137 12.66 18.68 -41.70
CA GLY A 137 12.86 17.54 -40.82
C GLY A 137 11.58 16.75 -40.47
N THR A 138 11.78 15.50 -40.08
CA THR A 138 10.75 14.56 -39.62
C THR A 138 10.83 14.40 -38.10
N LEU A 139 9.73 14.63 -37.40
CA LEU A 139 9.60 14.36 -35.97
C LEU A 139 9.04 12.95 -35.75
N ILE A 140 9.79 12.08 -35.09
CA ILE A 140 9.37 10.72 -34.72
C ILE A 140 9.07 10.70 -33.22
N ILE A 141 7.81 10.45 -32.87
CA ILE A 141 7.33 10.31 -31.49
C ILE A 141 7.17 8.83 -31.19
N ALA A 142 7.91 8.32 -30.21
CA ALA A 142 7.88 6.89 -29.86
C ALA A 142 7.91 6.67 -28.34
N PRO A 143 7.56 5.48 -27.83
CA PRO A 143 7.81 5.12 -26.44
C PRO A 143 9.29 5.26 -26.07
N SER A 144 9.59 5.75 -24.88
CA SER A 144 10.96 5.95 -24.38
C SER A 144 11.83 4.69 -24.38
N THR A 145 11.21 3.51 -24.43
CA THR A 145 11.87 2.21 -24.52
C THR A 145 12.41 1.89 -25.91
N ILE A 146 11.93 2.53 -26.97
CA ILE A 146 12.34 2.26 -28.36
C ILE A 146 13.00 3.46 -29.07
N CYS A 147 13.02 4.66 -28.47
CA CYS A 147 13.68 5.83 -29.07
C CYS A 147 15.15 5.57 -29.44
N HIS A 148 15.91 4.86 -28.59
CA HIS A 148 17.28 4.47 -28.91
C HIS A 148 17.38 3.43 -30.02
N GLN A 149 16.41 2.50 -30.08
CA GLN A 149 16.34 1.54 -31.18
C GLN A 149 16.10 2.27 -32.50
N TRP A 150 15.20 3.25 -32.52
CA TRP A 150 15.01 4.13 -33.69
C TRP A 150 16.30 4.81 -34.10
N TYR A 151 17.05 5.37 -33.15
CA TYR A 151 18.34 6.01 -33.43
C TYR A 151 19.36 5.04 -34.04
N GLU A 152 19.48 3.83 -33.48
CA GLU A 152 20.38 2.78 -34.00
C GLU A 152 19.97 2.30 -35.40
N GLU A 153 18.68 2.06 -35.63
CA GLU A 153 18.16 1.61 -36.93
C GLU A 153 18.33 2.68 -38.01
N LEU A 154 18.06 3.95 -37.69
CA LEU A 154 18.33 5.06 -38.61
C LEU A 154 19.82 5.14 -38.96
N LYS A 155 20.71 5.09 -37.96
CA LYS A 155 22.16 5.11 -38.17
C LYS A 155 22.66 3.90 -38.97
N ARG A 156 22.00 2.75 -38.87
CA ARG A 156 22.35 1.53 -39.60
C ARG A 156 21.91 1.56 -41.07
N HIS A 157 20.77 2.16 -41.37
CA HIS A 157 20.12 2.09 -42.68
C HIS A 157 20.24 3.36 -43.53
N ILE A 158 20.71 4.46 -42.93
CA ILE A 158 20.82 5.77 -43.59
C ILE A 158 22.31 6.12 -43.78
N ARG A 159 22.61 6.85 -44.86
CA ARG A 159 23.93 7.42 -45.13
C ARG A 159 24.31 8.47 -44.06
N ASP A 160 25.62 8.66 -43.84
CA ASP A 160 26.15 9.59 -42.81
C ASP A 160 25.86 11.08 -43.10
N ASP A 161 25.33 11.44 -44.27
CA ASP A 161 24.95 12.81 -44.65
C ASP A 161 23.66 13.30 -43.99
N ILE A 162 22.84 12.40 -43.44
CA ILE A 162 21.56 12.71 -42.80
C ILE A 162 21.75 12.99 -41.30
N LYS A 163 21.32 14.17 -40.86
CA LYS A 163 21.48 14.61 -39.47
C LYS A 163 20.31 14.16 -38.59
N ILE A 164 20.64 13.44 -37.52
CA ILE A 164 19.66 12.85 -36.59
C ILE A 164 19.91 13.39 -35.19
N ASP A 165 18.87 13.90 -34.53
CA ASP A 165 18.94 14.36 -33.14
C ASP A 165 17.89 13.67 -32.25
N MET A 166 18.20 13.55 -30.96
CA MET A 166 17.29 13.06 -29.92
C MET A 166 16.84 14.22 -29.05
N TYR A 167 15.54 14.52 -29.04
CA TYR A 167 14.94 15.56 -28.21
C TYR A 167 14.50 15.00 -26.84
N ARG A 168 15.18 15.41 -25.76
CA ARG A 168 14.93 14.96 -24.38
C ARG A 168 14.19 16.00 -23.52
N GLY A 169 13.75 17.09 -24.13
CA GLY A 169 12.91 18.13 -23.52
C GLY A 169 13.67 19.31 -22.93
N LEU A 170 12.98 20.43 -22.68
CA LEU A 170 13.59 21.69 -22.20
C LEU A 170 14.43 21.50 -20.93
N VAL A 171 13.94 20.68 -20.00
CA VAL A 171 14.58 20.44 -18.70
C VAL A 171 15.94 19.76 -18.85
N ASN A 172 16.06 18.83 -19.80
CA ASN A 172 17.25 17.99 -19.94
C ASN A 172 18.23 18.55 -20.96
N ASP A 173 17.72 18.98 -22.11
CA ASP A 173 18.57 19.40 -23.23
C ASP A 173 18.81 20.91 -23.20
N GLY A 174 17.85 21.71 -22.73
CA GLY A 174 17.81 23.15 -22.93
C GLY A 174 16.83 23.56 -24.03
N TYR A 175 16.81 24.84 -24.41
CA TYR A 175 15.94 25.34 -25.47
C TYR A 175 16.62 25.11 -26.83
N LYS A 176 16.27 24.02 -27.52
CA LYS A 176 16.75 23.78 -28.89
C LYS A 176 16.07 24.77 -29.83
N HIS A 177 16.79 25.81 -30.26
CA HIS A 177 16.23 26.86 -31.11
C HIS A 177 15.66 26.27 -32.43
N PRO A 178 14.53 26.80 -32.96
CA PRO A 178 13.96 26.35 -34.23
C PRO A 178 14.96 26.28 -35.38
N GLU A 179 15.85 27.27 -35.51
CA GLU A 179 16.95 27.28 -36.50
C GLU A 179 17.93 26.09 -36.34
N TYR A 180 18.27 25.68 -35.11
CA TYR A 180 19.06 24.47 -34.90
C TYR A 180 18.28 23.24 -35.35
N LEU A 181 17.01 23.13 -34.98
CA LEU A 181 16.15 22.01 -35.37
C LEU A 181 15.92 21.97 -36.89
N ALA A 182 15.96 23.11 -37.58
CA ALA A 182 15.90 23.22 -39.04
C ALA A 182 17.11 22.57 -39.74
N THR A 183 18.27 22.49 -39.05
CA THR A 183 19.45 21.80 -39.57
C THR A 183 19.35 20.28 -39.50
N GLN A 184 18.42 19.74 -38.72
CA GLN A 184 18.25 18.30 -38.52
C GLN A 184 17.25 17.73 -39.53
N ASP A 185 17.52 16.53 -40.04
CA ASP A 185 16.63 15.83 -40.97
C ASP A 185 15.63 14.93 -40.22
N VAL A 186 16.05 14.35 -39.09
CA VAL A 186 15.18 13.52 -38.24
C VAL A 186 15.38 13.88 -36.77
N VAL A 187 14.28 14.12 -36.06
CA VAL A 187 14.27 14.39 -34.62
C VAL A 187 13.43 13.33 -33.91
N ILE A 188 14.01 12.63 -32.94
CA ILE A 188 13.33 11.58 -32.19
C ILE A 188 12.92 12.15 -30.82
N CYS A 189 11.64 12.03 -30.48
CA CYS A 189 11.07 12.47 -29.22
C CYS A 189 10.31 11.31 -28.54
N SER A 190 10.21 11.33 -27.21
CA SER A 190 9.43 10.33 -26.47
C SER A 190 8.08 10.85 -26.00
N PHE A 191 7.08 9.97 -25.88
CA PHE A 191 5.79 10.34 -25.28
C PHE A 191 5.91 10.93 -23.86
N GLU A 192 6.89 10.45 -23.09
CA GLU A 192 7.15 10.97 -21.74
C GLU A 192 7.71 12.39 -21.78
N THR A 193 8.58 12.67 -22.76
CA THR A 193 9.08 14.01 -23.05
C THR A 193 7.91 14.94 -23.40
N LEU A 194 7.03 14.55 -24.33
CA LEU A 194 5.85 15.34 -24.70
C LEU A 194 4.93 15.61 -23.50
N ARG A 195 4.70 14.61 -22.65
CA ARG A 195 3.90 14.80 -21.43
C ARG A 195 4.47 15.88 -20.52
N GLN A 196 5.79 16.01 -20.45
CA GLN A 196 6.46 17.07 -19.68
C GLN A 196 6.47 18.41 -20.41
N GLU A 197 6.50 18.41 -21.75
CA GLU A 197 6.46 19.62 -22.57
C GLU A 197 5.15 20.41 -22.42
N VAL A 198 4.04 19.75 -22.09
CA VAL A 198 2.75 20.42 -21.80
C VAL A 198 2.89 21.55 -20.79
N TYR A 199 3.77 21.39 -19.80
CA TYR A 199 3.98 22.39 -18.74
C TYR A 199 4.60 23.70 -19.24
N PHE A 200 5.12 23.71 -20.48
CA PHE A 200 5.77 24.83 -21.15
C PHE A 200 4.95 25.37 -22.35
N VAL A 201 3.68 24.96 -22.53
CA VAL A 201 2.81 25.47 -23.61
C VAL A 201 2.29 26.87 -23.29
N GLU A 202 1.82 27.09 -22.06
CA GLU A 202 1.32 28.38 -21.59
C GLU A 202 2.34 29.03 -20.65
N ALA A 203 3.34 29.70 -21.23
CA ALA A 203 4.24 30.59 -20.49
C ALA A 203 3.64 32.01 -20.31
N ARG A 204 2.32 32.18 -20.36
CA ARG A 204 1.68 33.47 -20.10
C ARG A 204 1.36 33.61 -18.60
N PRO A 205 1.90 34.62 -17.90
CA PRO A 205 1.54 34.90 -16.52
C PRO A 205 0.14 35.51 -16.50
N ARG A 206 -0.89 34.70 -16.27
CA ARG A 206 -2.19 35.23 -15.82
C ARG A 206 -2.16 35.29 -14.30
N LEU A 207 -2.38 36.50 -13.78
CA LEU A 207 -2.36 36.96 -12.38
C LEU A 207 -0.99 37.37 -11.82
N ASP A 208 -0.64 38.62 -12.12
CA ASP A 208 0.33 39.42 -11.38
C ASP A 208 -0.02 39.43 -9.88
N SER A 209 0.75 38.68 -9.10
CA SER A 209 0.96 39.02 -7.70
C SER A 209 1.71 40.35 -7.69
N LEU A 210 0.96 41.46 -7.57
CA LEU A 210 1.41 42.86 -7.48
C LEU A 210 2.49 43.15 -6.40
N ARG A 211 2.95 42.15 -5.66
CA ARG A 211 3.86 42.31 -4.52
C ARG A 211 5.32 41.90 -4.78
N TYR A 212 5.62 41.07 -5.78
CA TYR A 212 7.00 40.70 -6.17
C TYR A 212 7.03 40.20 -7.63
N GLY A 213 7.57 41.00 -8.55
CA GLY A 213 7.79 40.57 -9.94
C GLY A 213 8.71 39.35 -9.98
N LYS A 214 8.31 38.28 -10.69
CA LYS A 214 9.14 37.07 -10.82
C LYS A 214 10.42 37.41 -11.58
N ARG A 215 11.58 37.13 -10.97
CA ARG A 215 12.92 37.42 -11.51
C ARG A 215 13.37 36.52 -12.67
N HIS A 216 12.52 35.62 -13.19
CA HIS A 216 12.93 34.58 -14.15
C HIS A 216 11.89 34.34 -15.25
N ARG A 217 12.35 34.29 -16.50
CA ARG A 217 11.54 34.01 -17.70
C ARG A 217 11.53 32.51 -18.02
N ILE A 218 10.35 31.98 -18.36
CA ILE A 218 10.15 30.55 -18.73
C ILE A 218 9.99 30.49 -20.25
N ALA A 219 10.85 29.73 -20.92
CA ALA A 219 10.77 29.54 -22.36
C ALA A 219 9.55 28.66 -22.72
N PRO A 220 8.69 29.09 -23.67
CA PRO A 220 7.69 28.20 -24.24
C PRO A 220 8.37 27.08 -25.04
N THR A 221 7.70 25.95 -25.25
CA THR A 221 8.30 24.79 -25.93
C THR A 221 8.66 25.07 -27.40
N PRO A 222 9.90 24.80 -27.88
CA PRO A 222 10.31 25.06 -29.26
C PRO A 222 9.55 24.20 -30.28
N LEU A 223 8.98 23.07 -29.86
CA LEU A 223 8.27 22.14 -30.74
C LEU A 223 7.00 22.76 -31.37
N LEU A 224 6.40 23.76 -30.71
CA LEU A 224 5.20 24.46 -31.19
C LEU A 224 5.50 25.61 -32.15
N ALA A 225 6.73 26.12 -32.16
CA ALA A 225 7.19 27.17 -33.08
C ALA A 225 7.58 26.64 -34.46
N ILE A 226 7.58 25.31 -34.66
CA ILE A 226 8.05 24.65 -35.89
C ILE A 226 6.86 24.10 -36.67
N GLU A 227 6.85 24.35 -37.98
CA GLU A 227 6.04 23.61 -38.94
C GLU A 227 6.86 22.44 -39.51
N TRP A 228 6.60 21.25 -38.99
CA TRP A 228 7.30 20.03 -39.40
C TRP A 228 6.87 19.59 -40.81
N TRP A 229 7.83 19.10 -41.60
CA TRP A 229 7.48 18.41 -42.84
C TRP A 229 6.65 17.16 -42.57
N ARG A 230 7.02 16.43 -41.50
CA ARG A 230 6.32 15.21 -41.10
C ARG A 230 6.37 14.98 -39.60
N VAL A 231 5.25 14.52 -39.05
CA VAL A 231 5.17 13.96 -37.69
C VAL A 231 4.72 12.50 -37.77
N CYS A 232 5.56 11.60 -37.27
CA CYS A 232 5.29 10.17 -37.20
C CYS A 232 5.07 9.78 -35.74
N ILE A 233 3.92 9.19 -35.41
CA ILE A 233 3.66 8.62 -34.10
C ILE A 233 3.79 7.11 -34.19
N ASP A 234 4.76 6.55 -33.48
CA ASP A 234 4.95 5.13 -33.31
C ASP A 234 4.27 4.60 -32.05
N GLU A 235 3.70 3.40 -32.14
CA GLU A 235 2.75 2.83 -31.17
C GLU A 235 1.59 3.82 -30.90
N ALA A 236 0.95 4.28 -31.98
CA ALA A 236 -0.09 5.32 -31.98
C ALA A 236 -1.31 5.04 -31.08
N GLN A 237 -1.51 3.80 -30.63
CA GLN A 237 -2.47 3.45 -29.58
C GLN A 237 -2.23 4.20 -28.24
N MET A 238 -1.06 4.82 -28.06
CA MET A 238 -0.78 5.68 -26.91
C MET A 238 -1.55 7.01 -26.92
N VAL A 239 -2.22 7.35 -28.04
CA VAL A 239 -2.95 8.62 -28.28
C VAL A 239 -4.47 8.39 -28.35
N GLU A 240 -4.97 7.23 -27.93
CA GLU A 240 -6.39 6.85 -28.00
C GLU A 240 -7.30 7.75 -27.16
N SER A 241 -6.84 8.13 -25.96
CA SER A 241 -7.63 8.97 -25.06
C SER A 241 -7.64 10.42 -25.52
N THR A 242 -8.82 10.98 -25.80
CA THR A 242 -8.99 12.37 -26.28
C THR A 242 -8.55 13.47 -25.30
N SER A 243 -8.36 13.12 -24.02
CA SER A 243 -8.08 14.07 -22.92
C SER A 243 -6.66 14.03 -22.36
N SER A 244 -5.76 13.17 -22.88
CA SER A 244 -4.42 13.08 -22.29
C SER A 244 -3.55 14.29 -22.60
N SER A 245 -2.63 14.60 -21.68
CA SER A 245 -1.59 15.62 -21.87
C SER A 245 -0.77 15.44 -23.16
N VAL A 246 -0.56 14.19 -23.58
CA VAL A 246 0.12 13.87 -24.84
C VAL A 246 -0.71 14.32 -26.05
N VAL A 247 -2.03 14.11 -26.04
CA VAL A 247 -2.92 14.56 -27.13
C VAL A 247 -2.92 16.08 -27.23
N LEU A 248 -2.95 16.79 -26.11
CA LEU A 248 -2.86 18.26 -26.10
C LEU A 248 -1.58 18.76 -26.79
N MET A 249 -0.43 18.13 -26.55
CA MET A 249 0.80 18.44 -27.30
C MET A 249 0.68 18.11 -28.78
N CYS A 250 0.22 16.89 -29.10
CA CYS A 250 0.12 16.42 -30.49
C CYS A 250 -0.83 17.27 -31.34
N ASP A 251 -1.89 17.81 -30.73
CA ASP A 251 -2.82 18.75 -31.34
C ASP A 251 -2.18 20.11 -31.58
N GLY A 252 -1.32 20.57 -30.66
CA GLY A 252 -0.57 21.82 -30.79
C GLY A 252 0.49 21.79 -31.90
N LEU A 253 1.15 20.64 -32.12
CA LEU A 253 2.18 20.49 -33.15
C LEU A 253 1.64 20.85 -34.54
N LYS A 254 2.39 21.63 -35.32
CA LYS A 254 2.08 21.95 -36.72
C LYS A 254 2.88 21.05 -37.65
N ALA A 255 2.22 20.46 -38.63
CA ALA A 255 2.86 19.53 -39.57
C ALA A 255 2.10 19.46 -40.89
N VAL A 256 2.84 19.30 -41.99
CA VAL A 256 2.27 19.06 -43.34
C VAL A 256 1.80 17.62 -43.47
N ASN A 257 2.65 16.65 -43.11
CA ASN A 257 2.34 15.22 -43.19
C ASN A 257 2.25 14.58 -41.80
N ARG A 258 1.27 13.69 -41.58
CA ARG A 258 1.05 13.02 -40.28
C ARG A 258 0.84 11.54 -40.44
N TRP A 259 1.65 10.72 -39.78
CA TRP A 259 1.58 9.26 -39.89
C TRP A 259 1.37 8.61 -38.53
N CYS A 260 0.44 7.65 -38.49
CA CYS A 260 0.20 6.78 -37.34
C CYS A 260 0.76 5.38 -37.63
N ILE A 261 1.69 4.92 -36.79
CA ILE A 261 2.30 3.59 -36.89
C ILE A 261 1.85 2.80 -35.67
N THR A 262 1.10 1.72 -35.87
CA THR A 262 0.64 0.84 -34.78
C THR A 262 0.46 -0.60 -35.27
N GLY A 263 0.63 -1.57 -34.38
CA GLY A 263 0.25 -2.96 -34.64
C GLY A 263 -1.19 -3.30 -34.26
N THR A 264 -1.81 -2.47 -33.42
CA THR A 264 -3.11 -2.70 -32.78
C THR A 264 -3.83 -1.35 -32.67
N PRO A 265 -4.47 -0.87 -33.75
CA PRO A 265 -5.13 0.45 -33.76
C PRO A 265 -6.39 0.52 -32.88
N VAL A 266 -6.88 -0.62 -32.40
CA VAL A 266 -8.03 -0.75 -31.51
C VAL A 266 -7.57 -1.60 -30.33
N THR A 267 -7.73 -1.10 -29.09
CA THR A 267 -7.35 -1.85 -27.89
C THR A 267 -8.56 -2.22 -27.05
N ASN A 268 -9.44 -1.26 -26.75
CA ASN A 268 -10.59 -1.43 -25.87
C ASN A 268 -11.92 -1.18 -26.58
N SER A 269 -11.98 -0.16 -27.45
CA SER A 269 -13.23 0.25 -28.08
C SER A 269 -12.99 0.86 -29.45
N LEU A 270 -14.02 0.91 -30.29
CA LEU A 270 -13.93 1.58 -31.59
C LEU A 270 -13.67 3.10 -31.45
N GLN A 271 -13.90 3.68 -30.26
CA GLN A 271 -13.58 5.07 -29.96
C GLN A 271 -12.06 5.34 -29.99
N ASP A 272 -11.23 4.31 -29.81
CA ASP A 272 -9.76 4.39 -29.91
C ASP A 272 -9.33 4.92 -31.29
N LEU A 273 -10.10 4.59 -32.34
CA LEU A 273 -9.88 5.06 -33.71
C LEU A 273 -10.09 6.57 -33.86
N TYR A 274 -10.97 7.17 -33.06
CA TYR A 274 -11.21 8.62 -33.10
C TYR A 274 -9.94 9.39 -32.73
N GLY A 275 -9.19 8.94 -31.72
CA GLY A 275 -7.91 9.53 -31.32
C GLY A 275 -6.91 9.58 -32.48
N LEU A 276 -6.85 8.50 -33.27
CA LEU A 276 -6.01 8.40 -34.46
C LEU A 276 -6.47 9.35 -35.58
N VAL A 277 -7.77 9.38 -35.88
CA VAL A 277 -8.35 10.23 -36.93
C VAL A 277 -8.21 11.71 -36.60
N ARG A 278 -8.41 12.08 -35.33
CA ARG A 278 -8.19 13.44 -34.80
C ARG A 278 -6.74 13.86 -34.99
N PHE A 279 -5.78 13.00 -34.64
CA PHE A 279 -4.36 13.29 -34.84
C PHE A 279 -4.01 13.47 -36.32
N LEU A 280 -4.50 12.59 -37.20
CA LEU A 280 -4.24 12.66 -38.65
C LEU A 280 -4.85 13.90 -39.32
N ARG A 281 -5.77 14.61 -38.64
CA ARG A 281 -6.50 15.76 -39.17
C ARG A 281 -7.21 15.45 -40.50
N ILE A 282 -7.96 14.36 -40.52
CA ILE A 282 -8.83 14.01 -41.65
C ILE A 282 -10.11 14.85 -41.60
N LYS A 283 -10.33 15.70 -42.62
CA LYS A 283 -11.58 16.46 -42.78
C LYS A 283 -12.70 15.54 -43.29
N PRO A 284 -13.95 15.65 -42.79
CA PRO A 284 -14.42 16.41 -41.62
C PRO A 284 -14.34 15.60 -40.31
N PHE A 285 -13.90 14.34 -40.36
CA PHE A 285 -14.00 13.35 -39.28
C PHE A 285 -13.13 13.62 -38.05
N TRP A 286 -12.19 14.56 -38.10
CA TRP A 286 -11.49 15.01 -36.89
C TRP A 286 -12.44 15.63 -35.86
N ASN A 287 -13.57 16.17 -36.32
CA ASN A 287 -14.57 16.79 -35.47
C ASN A 287 -15.45 15.69 -34.89
N GLU A 288 -15.58 15.67 -33.56
CA GLU A 288 -16.30 14.63 -32.83
C GLU A 288 -17.75 14.47 -33.29
N CYS A 289 -18.41 15.56 -33.70
CA CYS A 289 -19.79 15.52 -34.19
C CYS A 289 -19.90 14.73 -35.50
N TRP A 290 -18.98 14.95 -36.44
CA TRP A 290 -18.94 14.23 -37.70
C TRP A 290 -18.52 12.77 -37.51
N TRP A 291 -17.52 12.51 -36.66
CA TRP A 291 -17.14 11.15 -36.29
C TRP A 291 -18.33 10.37 -35.70
N ARG A 292 -19.02 10.98 -34.72
CA ARG A 292 -20.14 10.33 -34.04
C ARG A 292 -21.31 10.09 -35.00
N ASN A 293 -21.73 11.11 -35.73
CA ASN A 293 -22.97 11.05 -36.48
C ASN A 293 -22.82 10.39 -37.86
N ALA A 294 -21.67 10.52 -38.52
CA ALA A 294 -21.46 9.98 -39.87
C ALA A 294 -20.79 8.61 -39.90
N LEU A 295 -20.11 8.19 -38.82
CA LEU A 295 -19.39 6.91 -38.77
C LEU A 295 -19.87 6.02 -37.62
N MET A 296 -19.84 6.51 -36.38
CA MET A 296 -20.17 5.68 -35.21
C MET A 296 -21.65 5.30 -35.13
N LEU A 297 -22.57 6.25 -35.37
CA LEU A 297 -24.01 5.96 -35.36
C LEU A 297 -24.41 4.94 -36.44
N PRO A 298 -24.00 5.07 -37.72
CA PRO A 298 -24.21 4.03 -38.71
C PRO A 298 -23.69 2.65 -38.28
N TYR A 299 -22.47 2.59 -37.74
CA TYR A 299 -21.89 1.35 -37.24
C TYR A 299 -22.71 0.74 -36.10
N GLN A 300 -23.17 1.55 -35.14
CA GLN A 300 -24.03 1.10 -34.04
C GLN A 300 -25.42 0.63 -34.52
N CYS A 301 -25.90 1.19 -35.63
CA CYS A 301 -27.13 0.76 -36.31
C CYS A 301 -26.93 -0.44 -37.25
N GLY A 302 -25.71 -0.98 -37.38
CA GLY A 302 -25.39 -2.17 -38.18
C GLY A 302 -24.86 -1.91 -39.59
N ASP A 303 -24.65 -0.65 -40.00
CA ASP A 303 -24.01 -0.30 -41.28
C ASP A 303 -22.51 -0.04 -41.10
N GLU A 304 -21.69 -1.03 -41.44
CA GLU A 304 -20.22 -0.95 -41.37
C GLU A 304 -19.56 -0.29 -42.59
N LYS A 305 -20.30 -0.01 -43.67
CA LYS A 305 -19.70 0.49 -44.92
C LYS A 305 -18.98 1.84 -44.75
N PRO A 306 -19.53 2.84 -44.04
CA PRO A 306 -18.88 4.16 -43.93
C PRO A 306 -17.52 4.10 -43.25
N ILE A 307 -17.40 3.30 -42.19
CA ILE A 307 -16.14 3.17 -41.45
C ILE A 307 -15.11 2.35 -42.25
N CYS A 308 -15.54 1.26 -42.89
CA CYS A 308 -14.67 0.44 -43.73
C CYS A 308 -14.13 1.19 -44.94
N ASP A 309 -14.97 1.98 -45.63
CA ASP A 309 -14.54 2.79 -46.79
C ASP A 309 -13.49 3.84 -46.38
N LEU A 310 -13.71 4.54 -45.25
CA LEU A 310 -12.74 5.50 -44.73
C LEU A 310 -11.40 4.83 -44.44
N PHE A 311 -11.39 3.76 -43.65
CA PHE A 311 -10.16 3.07 -43.27
C PHE A 311 -9.45 2.41 -44.45
N SER A 312 -10.17 1.96 -45.48
CA SER A 312 -9.57 1.43 -46.71
C SER A 312 -8.72 2.45 -47.46
N LYS A 313 -9.03 3.75 -47.35
CA LYS A 313 -8.32 4.85 -48.02
C LYS A 313 -7.12 5.38 -47.24
N ILE A 314 -7.13 5.24 -45.90
CA ILE A 314 -6.13 5.84 -45.01
C ILE A 314 -5.21 4.82 -44.32
N MET A 315 -5.57 3.54 -44.31
CA MET A 315 -4.85 2.49 -43.56
C MET A 315 -4.24 1.45 -44.49
N TRP A 316 -2.94 1.23 -44.32
CA TRP A 316 -2.23 0.09 -44.89
C TRP A 316 -2.01 -0.99 -43.81
N ARG A 317 -2.40 -2.25 -44.05
CA ARG A 317 -2.22 -3.35 -43.08
C ARG A 317 -1.72 -4.64 -43.72
N ASN A 318 -0.51 -5.06 -43.34
CA ASN A 318 0.03 -6.39 -43.67
C ASN A 318 -0.24 -7.37 -42.50
N THR A 319 -0.62 -8.62 -42.81
CA THR A 319 -0.83 -9.68 -41.78
C THR A 319 0.29 -10.71 -41.82
N LYS A 320 0.54 -11.39 -40.69
CA LYS A 320 1.56 -12.46 -40.60
C LYS A 320 1.34 -13.58 -41.62
N LYS A 321 0.09 -13.84 -42.03
CA LYS A 321 -0.25 -14.85 -43.04
C LYS A 321 0.43 -14.59 -44.39
N PHE A 322 0.67 -13.33 -44.76
CA PHE A 322 1.33 -12.97 -46.01
C PHE A 322 2.86 -13.13 -45.98
N VAL A 323 3.46 -13.28 -44.80
CA VAL A 323 4.93 -13.32 -44.61
C VAL A 323 5.37 -14.66 -43.98
N TYR A 324 4.44 -15.60 -43.80
CA TYR A 324 4.66 -16.84 -43.07
C TYR A 324 5.82 -17.67 -43.66
N ASP A 325 5.88 -17.74 -44.99
CA ASP A 325 6.88 -18.53 -45.72
C ASP A 325 8.32 -17.98 -45.57
N GLN A 326 8.46 -16.71 -45.15
CA GLN A 326 9.74 -16.04 -44.92
C GLN A 326 10.16 -16.07 -43.44
N MET A 327 9.30 -16.56 -42.53
CA MET A 327 9.56 -16.61 -41.09
C MET A 327 9.92 -18.03 -40.64
N LEU A 328 11.22 -18.34 -40.58
CA LEU A 328 11.74 -19.49 -39.84
C LEU A 328 11.60 -19.26 -38.32
N SER A 329 10.37 -19.28 -37.78
CA SER A 329 10.14 -19.21 -36.33
C SER A 329 10.41 -20.58 -35.69
N PRO A 330 11.24 -20.67 -34.64
CA PRO A 330 11.44 -21.92 -33.91
C PRO A 330 10.14 -22.38 -33.21
N SER A 331 10.00 -23.69 -32.98
CA SER A 331 8.83 -24.28 -32.34
C SER A 331 8.60 -23.69 -30.94
N ILE A 332 7.36 -23.22 -30.69
CA ILE A 332 6.89 -22.79 -29.37
C ILE A 332 6.26 -24.00 -28.69
N SER A 333 6.74 -24.35 -27.50
CA SER A 333 6.19 -25.41 -26.66
C SER A 333 5.63 -24.84 -25.37
N SER A 334 4.53 -25.41 -24.86
CA SER A 334 3.95 -25.06 -23.55
C SER A 334 3.98 -26.27 -22.62
N ASN A 335 4.28 -26.05 -21.34
CA ASN A 335 4.36 -27.06 -20.30
C ASN A 335 3.50 -26.63 -19.10
N LEU A 336 2.51 -27.45 -18.74
CA LEU A 336 1.67 -27.28 -17.57
C LEU A 336 2.19 -28.14 -16.42
N THR A 337 2.56 -27.50 -15.31
CA THR A 337 2.94 -28.16 -14.05
C THR A 337 1.80 -28.01 -13.04
N VAL A 338 1.19 -29.14 -12.67
CA VAL A 338 0.11 -29.21 -11.68
C VAL A 338 0.70 -29.48 -10.30
N LEU A 339 0.41 -28.61 -9.35
CA LEU A 339 0.89 -28.66 -7.97
C LEU A 339 -0.26 -29.00 -7.01
N ARG A 340 0.06 -29.44 -5.80
CA ARG A 340 -0.91 -29.62 -4.70
C ARG A 340 -0.46 -28.79 -3.51
N PHE A 341 -1.40 -28.21 -2.77
CA PHE A 341 -1.09 -27.52 -1.52
C PHE A 341 -0.49 -28.48 -0.50
N THR A 342 0.35 -27.97 0.40
CA THR A 342 0.56 -28.66 1.67
C THR A 342 -0.74 -28.65 2.49
N PRO A 343 -0.94 -29.59 3.44
CA PRO A 343 -2.14 -29.59 4.27
C PRO A 343 -2.36 -28.27 5.04
N VAL A 344 -1.26 -27.59 5.42
CA VAL A 344 -1.27 -26.27 6.07
C VAL A 344 -1.73 -25.18 5.09
N GLU A 345 -1.14 -25.11 3.89
CA GLU A 345 -1.53 -24.16 2.84
C GLU A 345 -2.98 -24.33 2.41
N GLU A 346 -3.44 -25.58 2.28
CA GLU A 346 -4.81 -25.90 1.89
C GLU A 346 -5.81 -25.37 2.93
N GLN A 347 -5.51 -25.53 4.22
CA GLN A 347 -6.36 -25.04 5.29
C GLN A 347 -6.49 -23.52 5.27
N PHE A 348 -5.38 -22.82 5.04
CA PHE A 348 -5.43 -21.37 4.88
C PHE A 348 -6.17 -20.93 3.62
N TYR A 349 -5.95 -21.63 2.50
CA TYR A 349 -6.65 -21.36 1.24
C TYR A 349 -8.16 -21.48 1.45
N ARG A 350 -8.63 -22.57 2.07
CA ARG A 350 -10.05 -22.79 2.40
C ARG A 350 -10.60 -21.70 3.34
N ALA A 351 -9.85 -21.32 4.37
CA ALA A 351 -10.26 -20.26 5.29
C ALA A 351 -10.34 -18.88 4.60
N THR A 352 -9.38 -18.56 3.73
CA THR A 352 -9.39 -17.32 2.95
C THR A 352 -10.55 -17.31 1.96
N LEU A 353 -10.79 -18.43 1.26
CA LEU A 353 -11.92 -18.59 0.35
C LEU A 353 -13.26 -18.41 1.06
N SER A 354 -13.44 -19.01 2.25
CA SER A 354 -14.65 -18.84 3.06
C SER A 354 -14.88 -17.38 3.47
N ASN A 355 -13.85 -16.67 3.90
CA ASN A 355 -13.94 -15.24 4.23
C ASN A 355 -14.28 -14.39 2.99
N CYS A 356 -13.67 -14.69 1.85
CA CYS A 356 -13.96 -14.00 0.58
C CYS A 356 -15.39 -14.25 0.10
N ARG A 357 -15.93 -15.48 0.27
CA ARG A 357 -17.33 -15.80 -0.02
C ARG A 357 -18.29 -14.93 0.78
N LEU A 358 -18.05 -14.79 2.10
CA LEU A 358 -18.87 -13.92 2.94
C LEU A 358 -18.85 -12.47 2.45
N LYS A 359 -17.66 -11.92 2.14
CA LYS A 359 -17.54 -10.55 1.63
C LYS A 359 -18.36 -10.30 0.35
N VAL A 360 -18.34 -11.26 -0.59
CA VAL A 360 -19.07 -11.11 -1.86
C VAL A 360 -20.57 -11.33 -1.70
N ARG A 361 -21.01 -12.19 -0.76
CA ARG A 361 -22.44 -12.44 -0.49
C ARG A 361 -23.20 -11.18 -0.05
N TYR A 362 -22.53 -10.23 0.59
CA TYR A 362 -23.11 -8.97 1.06
C TYR A 362 -22.97 -7.80 0.05
N MET A 363 -22.56 -8.04 -1.20
CA MET A 363 -22.40 -6.98 -2.19
C MET A 363 -23.73 -6.61 -2.86
N PRO A 364 -24.17 -5.34 -2.79
CA PRO A 364 -25.53 -4.92 -3.19
C PRO A 364 -25.80 -4.91 -4.71
N TYR A 365 -24.83 -5.20 -5.58
CA TYR A 365 -24.93 -5.06 -7.04
C TYR A 365 -24.95 -6.41 -7.79
N LEU A 366 -25.24 -7.52 -7.10
CA LEU A 366 -25.40 -8.86 -7.72
C LEU A 366 -26.62 -8.97 -8.66
N HIS A 367 -27.36 -7.88 -8.90
CA HIS A 367 -28.64 -7.87 -9.62
C HIS A 367 -28.54 -8.12 -11.15
N ASN A 368 -27.35 -8.08 -11.77
CA ASN A 368 -27.22 -8.48 -13.17
C ASN A 368 -25.94 -9.30 -13.43
N LEU A 369 -26.04 -10.60 -13.15
CA LEU A 369 -24.96 -11.59 -13.22
C LEU A 369 -24.34 -11.73 -14.63
N ASN A 370 -25.08 -11.38 -15.69
CA ASN A 370 -24.61 -11.49 -17.07
C ASN A 370 -23.78 -10.27 -17.55
N THR A 371 -23.64 -9.24 -16.71
CA THR A 371 -22.88 -8.04 -17.04
C THR A 371 -21.41 -8.39 -17.33
N PRO A 372 -20.86 -8.03 -18.51
CA PRO A 372 -19.44 -8.16 -18.80
C PRO A 372 -18.63 -7.28 -17.83
N ILE A 373 -17.55 -7.83 -17.28
CA ILE A 373 -16.71 -7.12 -16.32
C ILE A 373 -16.09 -5.86 -16.93
N SER A 374 -15.85 -5.84 -18.25
CA SER A 374 -15.37 -4.69 -19.01
C SER A 374 -16.32 -3.49 -18.98
N SER A 375 -17.61 -3.71 -18.71
CA SER A 375 -18.62 -2.65 -18.62
C SER A 375 -18.79 -2.05 -17.21
N LEU A 376 -18.14 -2.64 -16.19
CA LEU A 376 -18.21 -2.13 -14.82
C LEU A 376 -17.40 -0.85 -14.66
N HIS A 377 -17.94 0.10 -13.89
CA HIS A 377 -17.18 1.27 -13.48
C HIS A 377 -15.94 0.86 -12.66
N GLY A 378 -14.81 1.55 -12.84
CA GLY A 378 -13.51 1.13 -12.29
C GLY A 378 -13.50 0.85 -10.77
N LYS A 379 -14.27 1.62 -9.98
CA LYS A 379 -14.39 1.39 -8.53
C LYS A 379 -15.13 0.10 -8.17
N ASP A 380 -16.13 -0.29 -8.95
CA ASP A 380 -16.92 -1.50 -8.69
C ASP A 380 -16.18 -2.74 -9.18
N PHE A 381 -15.48 -2.60 -10.31
CA PHE A 381 -14.52 -3.59 -10.80
C PHE A 381 -13.44 -3.91 -9.76
N GLU A 382 -12.85 -2.89 -9.13
CA GLU A 382 -11.84 -3.08 -8.07
C GLU A 382 -12.41 -3.81 -6.86
N LYS A 383 -13.59 -3.43 -6.37
CA LYS A 383 -14.27 -4.11 -5.24
C LYS A 383 -14.57 -5.57 -5.55
N LEU A 384 -15.07 -5.86 -6.75
CA LEU A 384 -15.41 -7.23 -7.18
C LEU A 384 -14.16 -8.11 -7.32
N LEU A 385 -13.03 -7.55 -7.78
CA LEU A 385 -11.78 -8.28 -7.98
C LEU A 385 -10.91 -8.39 -6.73
N GLU A 386 -11.09 -7.53 -5.74
CA GLU A 386 -10.29 -7.54 -4.51
C GLU A 386 -10.26 -8.93 -3.84
N PRO A 387 -11.39 -9.64 -3.63
CA PRO A 387 -11.38 -10.99 -3.06
C PRO A 387 -10.62 -12.00 -3.94
N LEU A 388 -10.79 -11.94 -5.26
CA LEU A 388 -10.11 -12.82 -6.20
C LEU A 388 -8.59 -12.59 -6.18
N GLN A 389 -8.16 -11.33 -6.17
CA GLN A 389 -6.75 -10.97 -6.06
C GLN A 389 -6.18 -11.41 -4.71
N MET A 390 -6.91 -11.27 -3.60
CA MET A 390 -6.48 -11.74 -2.28
C MET A 390 -6.23 -13.25 -2.26
N ILE A 391 -7.14 -14.04 -2.83
CA ILE A 391 -6.97 -15.50 -2.95
C ILE A 391 -5.76 -15.82 -3.83
N ARG A 392 -5.62 -15.21 -5.02
CA ARG A 392 -4.48 -15.46 -5.92
C ARG A 392 -3.14 -15.08 -5.27
N LYS A 393 -3.08 -13.97 -4.51
CA LYS A 393 -1.90 -13.58 -3.71
C LYS A 393 -1.55 -14.66 -2.69
N PHE A 394 -2.55 -15.18 -1.97
CA PHE A 394 -2.38 -16.21 -0.97
C PHE A 394 -1.81 -17.53 -1.54
N ILE A 395 -2.29 -17.95 -2.72
CA ILE A 395 -1.81 -19.17 -3.40
C ILE A 395 -0.31 -19.09 -3.68
N VAL A 396 0.18 -17.91 -4.07
CA VAL A 396 1.61 -17.70 -4.34
C VAL A 396 2.42 -17.51 -3.04
N PHE A 397 1.95 -16.65 -2.14
CA PHE A 397 2.60 -16.37 -0.86
C PHE A 397 1.58 -16.42 0.30
N PRO A 398 1.44 -17.57 0.98
CA PRO A 398 0.57 -17.72 2.13
C PRO A 398 0.85 -16.71 3.26
N SER A 399 2.11 -16.31 3.39
CA SER A 399 2.63 -15.34 4.35
C SER A 399 2.00 -13.95 4.26
N LEU A 400 1.50 -13.55 3.08
CA LEU A 400 0.96 -12.21 2.86
C LEU A 400 -0.33 -11.94 3.64
N ARG A 401 -1.00 -12.99 4.13
CA ARG A 401 -2.15 -12.84 5.04
C ARG A 401 -1.79 -12.14 6.35
N PHE A 402 -0.51 -12.11 6.71
CA PHE A 402 -0.01 -11.67 8.02
C PHE A 402 0.76 -10.35 8.01
N GLN A 403 0.72 -9.58 6.91
CA GLN A 403 1.50 -8.33 6.82
C GLN A 403 1.14 -7.28 7.88
N GLU A 404 -0.02 -7.40 8.54
CA GLU A 404 -0.37 -6.57 9.71
C GLU A 404 0.30 -7.05 11.00
N SER A 405 0.68 -8.33 11.08
CA SER A 405 1.41 -8.87 12.21
C SER A 405 2.91 -8.66 12.01
N LYS A 406 3.59 -8.11 13.02
CA LYS A 406 5.04 -7.83 13.00
C LYS A 406 5.94 -9.09 12.84
N ALA A 407 5.36 -10.27 12.69
CA ALA A 407 6.09 -11.53 12.58
C ALA A 407 6.39 -11.85 11.10
N ASN A 408 7.67 -12.10 10.79
CA ASN A 408 8.11 -12.60 9.48
C ASN A 408 7.70 -14.08 9.31
N VAL A 409 6.41 -14.33 9.10
CA VAL A 409 5.86 -15.67 8.81
C VAL A 409 6.31 -16.04 7.39
N SER A 410 7.39 -16.79 7.24
CA SER A 410 7.94 -17.17 5.92
C SER A 410 8.13 -18.68 5.75
N THR A 411 8.16 -19.42 6.87
CA THR A 411 8.38 -20.87 6.90
C THR A 411 7.07 -21.62 7.18
N GLU A 412 6.99 -22.89 6.78
CA GLU A 412 5.83 -23.74 7.06
C GLU A 412 5.58 -23.88 8.58
N ASP A 413 6.66 -23.97 9.38
CA ASP A 413 6.57 -24.01 10.84
C ASP A 413 5.99 -22.72 11.42
N SER A 414 6.47 -21.55 10.97
CA SER A 414 5.91 -20.26 11.40
C SER A 414 4.44 -20.11 10.98
N LEU A 415 4.08 -20.68 9.83
CA LEU A 415 2.73 -20.67 9.29
C LEU A 415 1.80 -21.58 10.13
N GLN A 416 2.30 -22.73 10.57
CA GLN A 416 1.60 -23.63 11.49
C GLN A 416 1.46 -23.04 12.90
N GLU A 417 2.51 -22.39 13.44
CA GLU A 417 2.47 -21.65 14.71
C GLU A 417 1.38 -20.57 14.68
N GLU A 418 1.30 -19.83 13.57
CA GLU A 418 0.32 -18.77 13.42
C GLU A 418 -1.11 -19.30 13.28
N LEU A 419 -1.34 -20.41 12.56
CA LEU A 419 -2.63 -21.11 12.57
C LEU A 419 -3.02 -21.56 13.97
N PHE A 420 -2.05 -22.08 14.72
CA PHE A 420 -2.27 -22.54 16.07
C PHE A 420 -2.70 -21.36 16.96
N ARG A 421 -1.99 -20.22 16.85
CA ARG A 421 -2.32 -18.99 17.57
C ARG A 421 -3.73 -18.48 17.28
N ILE A 422 -4.10 -18.36 16.00
CA ILE A 422 -5.45 -17.90 15.59
C ILE A 422 -6.52 -18.86 16.09
N SER A 423 -6.32 -20.17 15.91
CA SER A 423 -7.31 -21.18 16.32
C SER A 423 -7.46 -21.22 17.84
N THR A 424 -6.36 -21.00 18.59
CA THR A 424 -6.38 -20.85 20.06
C THR A 424 -7.21 -19.63 20.47
N GLN A 425 -7.00 -18.47 19.83
CA GLN A 425 -7.79 -17.26 20.09
C GLN A 425 -9.28 -17.47 19.78
N GLN A 426 -9.61 -18.16 18.69
CA GLN A 426 -11.00 -18.47 18.33
C GLN A 426 -11.68 -19.36 19.38
N VAL A 427 -10.99 -20.40 19.87
CA VAL A 427 -11.51 -21.24 20.95
C VAL A 427 -11.77 -20.43 22.22
N GLU A 428 -10.87 -19.51 22.57
CA GLU A 428 -11.03 -18.64 23.76
C GLU A 428 -12.16 -17.61 23.60
N VAL A 429 -12.39 -17.10 22.39
CA VAL A 429 -13.54 -16.24 22.11
C VAL A 429 -14.84 -17.02 22.31
N HIS A 430 -14.95 -18.22 21.75
CA HIS A 430 -16.14 -19.06 21.96
C HIS A 430 -16.30 -19.48 23.43
N GLN A 431 -15.20 -19.78 24.13
CA GLN A 431 -15.25 -20.03 25.58
C GLN A 431 -15.81 -18.82 26.33
N ARG A 432 -15.34 -17.61 26.01
CA ARG A 432 -15.84 -16.37 26.63
C ARG A 432 -17.34 -16.20 26.41
N ASN A 433 -17.82 -16.46 25.20
CA ASN A 433 -19.25 -16.36 24.88
C ASN A 433 -20.08 -17.39 25.65
N ILE A 434 -19.63 -18.65 25.72
CA ILE A 434 -20.31 -19.71 26.48
C ILE A 434 -20.43 -19.31 27.97
N LEU A 435 -19.34 -18.85 28.58
CA LEU A 435 -19.36 -18.41 29.98
C LEU A 435 -20.22 -17.16 30.20
N MET A 436 -20.23 -16.22 29.23
CA MET A 436 -21.08 -15.04 29.28
C MET A 436 -22.56 -15.41 29.33
N HIS A 437 -23.02 -16.32 28.46
CA HIS A 437 -24.42 -16.75 28.47
C HIS A 437 -24.77 -17.55 29.73
N TYR A 438 -23.87 -18.40 30.25
CA TYR A 438 -24.10 -19.05 31.55
C TYR A 438 -24.22 -18.06 32.71
N CYS A 439 -23.36 -17.03 32.77
CA CYS A 439 -23.46 -15.99 33.78
C CYS A 439 -24.73 -15.14 33.61
N GLY A 440 -25.15 -14.88 32.36
CA GLY A 440 -26.41 -14.22 32.03
C GLY A 440 -27.62 -14.99 32.53
N LEU A 441 -27.68 -16.30 32.25
CA LEU A 441 -28.75 -17.18 32.74
C LEU A 441 -28.74 -17.30 34.27
N ALA A 442 -27.57 -17.40 34.90
CA ALA A 442 -27.46 -17.44 36.36
C ALA A 442 -27.96 -16.13 36.98
N GLY A 443 -27.55 -14.99 36.43
CA GLY A 443 -28.02 -13.67 36.86
C GLY A 443 -29.51 -13.47 36.64
N LEU A 444 -30.08 -14.02 35.56
CA LEU A 444 -31.51 -13.94 35.26
C LEU A 444 -32.33 -14.76 36.25
N GLU A 445 -31.94 -16.00 36.53
CA GLU A 445 -32.62 -16.84 37.52
C GLU A 445 -32.50 -16.25 38.93
N TRP A 446 -31.35 -15.67 39.27
CA TRP A 446 -31.20 -14.94 40.53
C TRP A 446 -32.16 -13.75 40.59
N LEU A 447 -32.25 -12.95 39.52
CA LEU A 447 -33.17 -11.81 39.44
C LEU A 447 -34.65 -12.23 39.57
N CYS A 448 -35.00 -13.41 39.06
CA CYS A 448 -36.33 -14.01 39.21
C CYS A 448 -36.59 -14.66 40.58
N GLY A 449 -35.62 -14.68 41.51
CA GLY A 449 -35.72 -15.31 42.82
C GLY A 449 -35.49 -16.83 42.84
N ASN A 450 -35.03 -17.42 41.74
CA ASN A 450 -34.75 -18.85 41.60
C ASN A 450 -33.26 -19.15 41.85
N GLU A 451 -32.79 -18.91 43.07
CA GLU A 451 -31.37 -18.97 43.41
C GLU A 451 -30.77 -20.39 43.23
N ALA A 452 -31.57 -21.45 43.40
CA ALA A 452 -31.16 -22.83 43.12
C ALA A 452 -30.85 -23.07 41.63
N ASN A 453 -31.60 -22.44 40.71
CA ASN A 453 -31.30 -22.51 39.28
C ASN A 453 -30.06 -21.67 38.94
N ALA A 454 -29.87 -20.53 39.61
CA ALA A 454 -28.65 -19.73 39.46
C ALA A 454 -27.41 -20.54 39.85
N ALA A 455 -27.45 -21.27 40.98
CA ALA A 455 -26.40 -22.19 41.41
C ALA A 455 -26.08 -23.27 40.34
N LYS A 456 -27.12 -23.82 39.69
CA LYS A 456 -26.98 -24.82 38.61
C LYS A 456 -26.26 -24.24 37.38
N TYR A 457 -26.57 -23.00 36.99
CA TYR A 457 -25.90 -22.36 35.86
C TYR A 457 -24.45 -21.99 36.16
N TYR A 458 -24.14 -21.54 37.39
CA TYR A 458 -22.75 -21.34 37.81
C TYR A 458 -21.94 -22.65 37.86
N SER A 459 -22.53 -23.74 38.35
CA SER A 459 -21.92 -25.08 38.28
C SER A 459 -21.66 -25.51 36.83
N SER A 460 -22.59 -25.22 35.92
CA SER A 460 -22.42 -25.47 34.47
C SER A 460 -21.27 -24.65 33.86
N ALA A 461 -21.09 -23.41 34.31
CA ALA A 461 -19.96 -22.56 33.89
C ALA A 461 -18.62 -23.14 34.36
N ILE A 462 -18.53 -23.64 35.60
CA ILE A 462 -17.33 -24.30 36.12
C ILE A 462 -17.02 -25.58 35.34
N ASN A 463 -18.04 -26.37 35.00
CA ASN A 463 -17.85 -27.58 34.19
C ASN A 463 -17.31 -27.23 32.79
N ALA A 464 -17.82 -26.17 32.15
CA ALA A 464 -17.29 -25.67 30.88
C ALA A 464 -15.82 -25.20 31.00
N MET A 465 -15.40 -24.65 32.15
CA MET A 465 -14.00 -24.32 32.42
C MET A 465 -13.14 -25.58 32.57
N LYS A 466 -13.60 -26.57 33.36
CA LYS A 466 -12.90 -27.86 33.56
C LYS A 466 -12.75 -28.63 32.26
N GLU A 467 -13.76 -28.61 31.38
CA GLU A 467 -13.70 -29.23 30.04
C GLU A 467 -12.58 -28.61 29.17
N LEU A 468 -12.42 -27.29 29.21
CA LEU A 468 -11.34 -26.60 28.50
C LEU A 468 -9.95 -27.02 29.03
N ASP A 469 -9.80 -27.13 30.35
CA ASP A 469 -8.55 -27.58 30.97
C ASP A 469 -8.22 -29.04 30.63
N GLN A 470 -9.23 -29.92 30.54
CA GLN A 470 -9.04 -31.28 30.05
C GLN A 470 -8.59 -31.30 28.58
N MET A 471 -9.04 -30.36 27.75
CA MET A 471 -8.57 -30.24 26.37
C MET A 471 -7.10 -29.82 26.28
N ASN A 472 -6.61 -28.99 27.20
CA ASN A 472 -5.18 -28.66 27.27
C ASN A 472 -4.30 -29.90 27.42
N ASN A 473 -4.72 -30.83 28.29
CA ASN A 473 -4.04 -32.11 28.47
C ASN A 473 -4.10 -32.98 27.20
N LYS A 474 -5.27 -33.07 26.56
CA LYS A 474 -5.46 -33.84 25.30
C LYS A 474 -4.65 -33.28 24.13
N LEU A 475 -4.43 -31.96 24.09
CA LEU A 475 -3.64 -31.29 23.05
C LEU A 475 -2.12 -31.26 23.38
N GLY A 476 -1.71 -31.74 24.55
CA GLY A 476 -0.30 -31.74 24.99
C GLY A 476 0.29 -30.34 25.14
N LEU A 477 -0.53 -29.35 25.52
CA LEU A 477 -0.09 -27.97 25.70
C LEU A 477 0.55 -27.82 27.08
N LYS A 478 1.79 -27.33 27.16
CA LYS A 478 2.57 -27.27 28.42
C LYS A 478 3.18 -25.89 28.72
N GLY A 479 3.03 -24.90 27.84
CA GLY A 479 3.71 -23.59 27.95
C GLY A 479 2.78 -22.41 28.27
N SER A 480 3.31 -21.41 28.98
CA SER A 480 2.63 -20.13 29.25
C SER A 480 2.90 -19.05 28.18
N ARG A 481 4.03 -19.13 27.47
CA ARG A 481 4.47 -18.16 26.46
C ARG A 481 5.05 -18.85 25.23
N CYS A 482 4.22 -19.09 24.22
CA CYS A 482 4.59 -19.38 22.82
C CYS A 482 3.31 -19.46 21.98
N ALA A 483 3.43 -19.77 20.68
CA ALA A 483 2.27 -20.07 19.83
C ALA A 483 1.39 -21.19 20.41
N TYR A 484 1.98 -22.15 21.12
CA TYR A 484 1.35 -23.34 21.69
C TYR A 484 1.03 -23.21 23.19
N ARG A 485 0.56 -22.02 23.59
CA ARG A 485 0.16 -21.77 24.98
C ARG A 485 -1.11 -22.53 25.36
N LEU A 486 -1.31 -22.74 26.66
CA LEU A 486 -2.55 -23.27 27.22
C LEU A 486 -3.77 -22.41 26.83
N LEU A 487 -4.87 -23.07 26.50
CA LEU A 487 -6.20 -22.49 26.40
C LEU A 487 -6.62 -22.01 27.79
N ARG A 488 -7.20 -20.81 27.88
CA ARG A 488 -7.60 -20.22 29.16
C ARG A 488 -8.99 -19.60 29.08
N SER A 489 -9.74 -19.72 30.17
CA SER A 489 -10.97 -18.95 30.38
C SER A 489 -10.66 -17.53 30.86
N ASP A 490 -11.54 -16.58 30.59
CA ASP A 490 -11.33 -15.17 30.94
C ASP A 490 -11.29 -14.98 32.47
N ARG A 491 -10.27 -14.27 32.99
CA ARG A 491 -10.08 -14.08 34.43
C ARG A 491 -11.21 -13.23 35.05
N LEU A 492 -11.77 -12.27 34.33
CA LEU A 492 -12.90 -11.47 34.85
C LEU A 492 -14.16 -12.33 35.01
N GLN A 493 -14.41 -13.27 34.09
CA GLN A 493 -15.53 -14.20 34.19
C GLN A 493 -15.33 -15.18 35.35
N GLN A 494 -14.09 -15.63 35.59
CA GLN A 494 -13.78 -16.43 36.78
C GLN A 494 -14.07 -15.65 38.07
N ILE A 495 -13.64 -14.38 38.15
CA ILE A 495 -13.92 -13.50 39.30
C ILE A 495 -15.43 -13.37 39.52
N HIS A 496 -16.22 -13.15 38.46
CA HIS A 496 -17.68 -13.09 38.55
C HIS A 496 -18.28 -14.39 39.11
N ILE A 497 -17.92 -15.54 38.52
CA ILE A 497 -18.47 -16.85 38.88
C ILE A 497 -18.17 -17.18 40.34
N PHE A 498 -16.90 -17.11 40.76
CA PHE A 498 -16.53 -17.47 42.13
C PHE A 498 -17.03 -16.45 43.17
N SER A 499 -17.07 -15.15 42.84
CA SER A 499 -17.69 -14.15 43.72
C SER A 499 -19.19 -14.39 43.89
N ALA A 500 -19.90 -14.79 42.84
CA ALA A 500 -21.33 -15.08 42.90
C ALA A 500 -21.64 -16.38 43.66
N ILE A 501 -20.80 -17.40 43.51
CA ILE A 501 -20.92 -18.66 44.27
C ILE A 501 -20.73 -18.41 45.77
N LEU A 502 -19.73 -17.62 46.16
CA LEU A 502 -19.52 -17.27 47.57
C LEU A 502 -20.71 -16.51 48.15
N ASP A 503 -21.38 -15.67 47.36
CA ASP A 503 -22.59 -14.98 47.82
C ASP A 503 -23.77 -15.95 47.97
N LEU A 504 -24.00 -16.88 47.03
CA LEU A 504 -25.02 -17.94 47.18
C LEU A 504 -24.76 -18.84 48.40
N GLN A 505 -23.50 -19.17 48.66
CA GLN A 505 -23.12 -20.01 49.80
C GLN A 505 -23.32 -19.29 51.14
N LYS A 506 -23.15 -17.95 51.19
CA LYS A 506 -23.50 -17.15 52.38
C LYS A 506 -25.00 -17.17 52.65
N ASP A 507 -25.81 -17.24 51.60
CA ASP A 507 -27.27 -17.35 51.69
C ASP A 507 -27.76 -18.79 51.97
N GLY A 508 -26.83 -19.74 52.18
CA GLY A 508 -27.12 -21.12 52.54
C GLY A 508 -27.41 -22.05 51.36
N ILE A 509 -27.10 -21.63 50.13
CA ILE A 509 -27.35 -22.40 48.91
C ILE A 509 -26.10 -23.16 48.49
N GLU A 510 -26.21 -24.49 48.47
CA GLU A 510 -25.13 -25.34 48.02
C GLU A 510 -24.96 -25.30 46.49
N VAL A 511 -23.73 -25.07 46.04
CA VAL A 511 -23.32 -25.20 44.64
C VAL A 511 -22.59 -26.52 44.49
N ARG A 512 -23.06 -27.37 43.57
CA ARG A 512 -22.47 -28.71 43.36
C ARG A 512 -20.96 -28.63 43.05
N ASP A 513 -20.20 -29.51 43.70
CA ASP A 513 -18.78 -29.78 43.47
C ASP A 513 -17.79 -28.62 43.75
N VAL A 514 -18.17 -27.63 44.56
CA VAL A 514 -17.26 -26.53 44.98
C VAL A 514 -17.49 -26.16 46.45
N SER A 515 -16.45 -26.30 47.28
CA SER A 515 -16.47 -25.82 48.66
C SER A 515 -16.25 -24.30 48.73
N ALA A 516 -16.68 -23.65 49.81
CA ALA A 516 -16.46 -22.22 50.01
C ALA A 516 -14.96 -21.86 50.04
N GLU A 517 -14.13 -22.70 50.66
CA GLU A 517 -12.67 -22.55 50.69
C GLU A 517 -12.06 -22.63 49.28
N GLU A 518 -12.53 -23.57 48.45
CA GLU A 518 -12.08 -23.71 47.08
C GLU A 518 -12.51 -22.51 46.22
N ALA A 519 -13.76 -22.05 46.37
CA ALA A 519 -14.24 -20.86 45.66
C ALA A 519 -13.44 -19.60 46.04
N GLU A 520 -13.11 -19.42 47.33
CA GLU A 520 -12.29 -18.31 47.81
C GLU A 520 -10.85 -18.39 47.28
N ALA A 521 -10.24 -19.57 47.28
CA ALA A 521 -8.90 -19.78 46.72
C ALA A 521 -8.86 -19.45 45.22
N GLN A 522 -9.84 -19.93 44.45
CA GLN A 522 -9.93 -19.65 43.01
C GLN A 522 -10.20 -18.16 42.72
N LEU A 523 -11.07 -17.52 43.52
CA LEU A 523 -11.30 -16.08 43.43
C LEU A 523 -10.01 -15.28 43.65
N ASN A 524 -9.25 -15.60 44.70
CA ASN A 524 -7.97 -14.95 45.00
C ASN A 524 -6.93 -15.16 43.89
N LEU A 525 -6.87 -16.36 43.31
CA LEU A 525 -5.99 -16.67 42.19
C LEU A 525 -6.37 -15.91 40.91
N ALA A 526 -7.67 -15.76 40.63
CA ALA A 526 -8.15 -14.98 39.50
C ALA A 526 -7.88 -13.48 39.67
N LEU A 527 -8.08 -12.93 40.89
CA LEU A 527 -7.81 -11.52 41.23
C LEU A 527 -6.32 -11.16 41.12
N THR A 528 -5.46 -11.96 41.75
CA THR A 528 -4.00 -11.76 41.70
C THR A 528 -3.52 -11.88 40.27
N GLY A 529 -3.95 -12.92 39.55
CA GLY A 529 -3.61 -13.09 38.15
C GLY A 529 -4.04 -11.90 37.28
N TYR A 530 -5.22 -11.31 37.50
CA TYR A 530 -5.68 -10.19 36.67
C TYR A 530 -4.86 -8.91 36.89
N THR A 531 -4.34 -8.71 38.11
CA THR A 531 -3.68 -7.46 38.55
C THR A 531 -2.16 -7.54 38.65
N GLU A 532 -1.56 -8.72 38.64
CA GLU A 532 -0.12 -8.94 38.88
C GLU A 532 0.78 -8.03 38.02
N GLN A 533 0.57 -8.02 36.69
CA GLN A 533 1.40 -7.25 35.77
C GLN A 533 1.25 -5.73 35.97
N THR A 534 0.04 -5.24 36.25
CA THR A 534 -0.19 -3.80 36.44
C THR A 534 0.35 -3.33 37.78
N VAL A 535 0.20 -4.13 38.82
CA VAL A 535 0.81 -3.86 40.14
C VAL A 535 2.32 -3.83 40.01
N SER A 536 2.93 -4.81 39.32
CA SER A 536 4.38 -4.83 39.10
C SER A 536 4.88 -3.60 38.33
N ASN A 537 4.21 -3.22 37.23
CA ASN A 537 4.58 -2.04 36.44
C ASN A 537 4.45 -0.74 37.26
N LEU A 538 3.37 -0.62 38.03
CA LEU A 538 3.13 0.53 38.87
C LEU A 538 4.16 0.63 40.00
N MET A 539 4.48 -0.48 40.68
CA MET A 539 5.54 -0.51 41.69
C MET A 539 6.91 -0.14 41.10
N GLN A 540 7.26 -0.66 39.93
CA GLN A 540 8.53 -0.32 39.28
C GLN A 540 8.63 1.17 38.91
N THR A 541 7.54 1.75 38.40
CA THR A 541 7.48 3.19 38.07
C THR A 541 7.50 4.06 39.32
N TYR A 542 6.86 3.64 40.41
CA TYR A 542 6.93 4.31 41.71
C TYR A 542 8.35 4.37 42.27
N VAL A 543 9.05 3.23 42.30
CA VAL A 543 10.44 3.16 42.78
C VAL A 543 11.34 4.08 41.95
N THR A 544 11.25 3.97 40.62
CA THR A 544 12.03 4.82 39.69
C THR A 544 11.76 6.31 39.91
N ALA A 545 10.50 6.69 40.18
CA ALA A 545 10.13 8.08 40.43
C ALA A 545 10.70 8.60 41.75
N ASN A 546 10.56 7.82 42.82
CA ASN A 546 11.07 8.17 44.15
C ASN A 546 12.60 8.35 44.17
N GLU A 547 13.34 7.44 43.52
CA GLU A 547 14.81 7.52 43.41
C GLU A 547 15.28 8.76 42.64
N SER A 548 14.48 9.23 41.67
CA SER A 548 14.84 10.38 40.84
C SER A 548 14.54 11.74 41.50
N PHE A 549 13.74 11.78 42.58
CA PHE A 549 13.28 13.04 43.16
C PHE A 549 14.38 13.96 43.71
N PRO A 550 15.42 13.47 44.42
CA PRO A 550 16.52 14.32 44.88
C PRO A 550 17.24 15.00 43.70
N LYS A 551 17.46 14.26 42.60
CA LYS A 551 18.10 14.76 41.38
C LYS A 551 17.31 15.90 40.77
N TYR A 552 16.00 15.73 40.56
CA TYR A 552 15.17 16.77 39.96
C TYR A 552 14.98 17.99 40.86
N LYS A 553 14.95 17.81 42.20
CA LYS A 553 14.92 18.94 43.13
C LYS A 553 16.18 19.81 42.99
N ALA A 554 17.36 19.20 42.84
CA ALA A 554 18.61 19.92 42.60
C ALA A 554 18.58 20.64 41.23
N ILE A 555 18.18 19.96 40.16
CA ILE A 555 18.10 20.53 38.81
C ILE A 555 17.12 21.71 38.75
N LEU A 556 15.94 21.60 39.36
CA LEU A 556 14.95 22.69 39.41
C LEU A 556 15.46 23.91 40.17
N SER A 557 16.30 23.72 41.19
CA SER A 557 16.93 24.83 41.92
C SER A 557 18.01 25.54 41.09
N GLN A 558 18.82 24.79 40.33
CA GLN A 558 19.85 25.32 39.45
C GLN A 558 19.25 26.02 38.21
N ALA A 559 18.16 25.49 37.66
CA ALA A 559 17.53 26.01 36.44
C ALA A 559 16.94 27.43 36.63
N LYS A 560 16.54 27.82 37.85
CA LYS A 560 15.97 29.14 38.14
C LYS A 560 16.87 30.31 37.73
N SER A 561 18.18 30.15 37.83
CA SER A 561 19.16 31.18 37.47
C SER A 561 19.90 30.87 36.18
N SER A 562 19.61 29.75 35.52
CA SER A 562 20.48 29.24 34.44
C SER A 562 20.35 30.00 33.13
N ILE A 563 19.24 30.68 32.84
CA ILE A 563 19.06 31.39 31.56
C ILE A 563 19.82 32.73 31.51
N GLY A 564 20.36 33.20 32.64
CA GLY A 564 21.01 34.51 32.77
C GLY A 564 22.19 34.74 31.82
N TRP A 565 22.90 33.67 31.42
CA TRP A 565 24.01 33.78 30.45
C TRP A 565 23.55 34.33 29.10
N LEU A 566 22.28 34.12 28.70
CA LEU A 566 21.77 34.59 27.42
C LEU A 566 21.68 36.13 27.41
N CYS A 567 21.29 36.76 28.52
CA CYS A 567 21.28 38.21 28.66
C CYS A 567 22.69 38.79 28.50
N GLU A 568 23.67 38.19 29.18
CA GLU A 568 25.08 38.60 29.08
C GLU A 568 25.65 38.37 27.67
N ALA A 569 25.31 37.26 27.04
CA ALA A 569 25.74 36.94 25.68
C ALA A 569 25.10 37.88 24.65
N ILE A 570 23.83 38.26 24.81
CA ILE A 570 23.15 39.24 23.96
C ILE A 570 23.79 40.62 24.11
N ASN A 571 24.14 41.04 25.33
CA ASN A 571 24.85 42.31 25.55
C ASN A 571 26.22 42.30 24.86
N LEU A 572 26.96 41.20 24.94
CA LEU A 572 28.24 41.04 24.24
C LEU A 572 28.08 41.10 22.71
N VAL A 573 27.06 40.43 22.17
CA VAL A 573 26.74 40.45 20.73
C VAL A 573 26.32 41.85 20.26
N ASN A 574 25.56 42.58 21.07
CA ASN A 574 25.16 43.96 20.79
C ASN A 574 26.39 44.89 20.78
N ASN A 575 27.32 44.72 21.72
CA ASN A 575 28.56 45.52 21.77
C ASN A 575 29.50 45.26 20.57
N VAL A 576 29.49 44.04 20.01
CA VAL A 576 30.28 43.68 18.83
C VAL A 576 29.59 44.11 17.51
N GLY A 577 28.33 44.57 17.57
CA GLY A 577 27.58 45.04 16.38
C GLY A 577 27.14 43.92 15.43
N GLN A 578 27.19 42.65 15.85
CA GLN A 578 26.90 41.49 15.00
C GLN A 578 25.52 40.85 15.23
N GLN A 579 24.59 41.62 15.81
CA GLN A 579 23.22 41.18 16.12
C GLN A 579 22.47 40.54 14.92
N HIS A 580 22.73 41.03 13.71
CA HIS A 580 22.07 40.55 12.48
C HIS A 580 22.37 39.06 12.21
N LEU A 581 23.60 38.60 12.48
CA LEU A 581 23.99 37.19 12.25
C LEU A 581 23.19 36.22 13.13
N PHE A 582 22.92 36.60 14.39
CA PHE A 582 22.13 35.79 15.31
C PHE A 582 20.64 35.81 14.95
N ILE A 583 20.09 36.99 14.62
CA ILE A 583 18.70 37.15 14.19
C ILE A 583 18.43 36.32 12.93
N ASP A 584 19.32 36.36 11.94
CA ASP A 584 19.15 35.62 10.69
C ASP A 584 19.29 34.12 10.88
N ALA A 585 20.25 33.65 11.70
CA ALA A 585 20.40 32.24 12.02
C ALA A 585 19.14 31.68 12.70
N ILE A 586 18.61 32.41 13.68
CA ILE A 586 17.41 32.02 14.45
C ILE A 586 16.16 32.06 13.58
N ARG A 587 15.99 33.12 12.78
CA ARG A 587 14.89 33.23 11.81
C ARG A 587 14.92 32.05 10.84
N THR A 588 16.09 31.73 10.28
CA THR A 588 16.27 30.59 9.36
C THR A 588 15.92 29.26 10.03
N ALA A 589 16.36 29.03 11.27
CA ALA A 589 16.06 27.80 12.01
C ALA A 589 14.56 27.65 12.31
N ILE A 590 13.90 28.74 12.68
CA ILE A 590 12.45 28.79 12.95
C ILE A 590 11.65 28.59 11.66
N THR A 591 12.03 29.23 10.55
CA THR A 591 11.37 29.06 9.24
C THR A 591 11.53 27.65 8.70
N ASN A 592 12.73 27.06 8.80
CA ASN A 592 12.97 25.66 8.41
C ASN A 592 12.14 24.66 9.24
N SER A 593 11.78 25.05 10.47
CA SER A 593 10.95 24.24 11.38
C SER A 593 9.44 24.47 11.20
N GLY A 594 9.03 25.38 10.31
CA GLY A 594 7.62 25.64 9.98
C GLY A 594 6.87 26.51 11.00
N LEU A 595 7.57 27.32 11.78
CA LEU A 595 6.99 28.21 12.80
C LEU A 595 6.86 29.66 12.27
N PRO A 596 5.66 30.19 12.03
CA PRO A 596 5.51 31.56 11.51
C PRO A 596 5.47 32.67 12.58
N ASN A 597 5.24 32.34 13.87
CA ASN A 597 4.78 33.33 14.86
C ASN A 597 5.76 33.68 15.99
N VAL A 598 7.08 33.49 15.81
CA VAL A 598 8.06 33.92 16.82
C VAL A 598 8.52 35.34 16.50
N PRO A 599 8.43 36.31 17.45
CA PRO A 599 8.88 37.68 17.22
C PRO A 599 10.42 37.75 17.22
N VAL A 600 11.04 37.65 16.03
CA VAL A 600 12.50 37.76 15.83
C VAL A 600 12.86 39.10 15.17
N SER A 601 12.34 40.21 15.70
CA SER A 601 12.60 41.56 15.16
C SER A 601 13.90 42.17 15.68
N ASN A 602 14.25 41.94 16.95
CA ASN A 602 15.49 42.39 17.57
C ASN A 602 15.93 41.39 18.66
N LEU A 603 17.21 41.43 19.06
CA LEU A 603 17.72 40.52 20.09
C LEU A 603 17.13 40.80 21.48
N LEU A 604 16.76 42.05 21.76
CA LEU A 604 16.14 42.42 23.04
C LEU A 604 14.76 41.76 23.21
N GLY A 605 13.91 41.81 22.18
CA GLY A 605 12.60 41.16 22.17
C GLY A 605 12.70 39.63 22.19
N LEU A 606 13.72 39.07 21.52
CA LEU A 606 14.03 37.66 21.62
C LEU A 606 14.43 37.27 23.06
N ASN A 607 15.23 38.09 23.75
CA ASN A 607 15.62 37.86 25.14
C ASN A 607 14.39 37.82 26.06
N PHE A 608 13.50 38.82 25.96
CA PHE A 608 12.27 38.84 26.75
C PHE A 608 11.37 37.63 26.47
N TYR A 609 11.28 37.21 25.20
CA TYR A 609 10.52 36.00 24.85
C TYR A 609 11.13 34.74 25.47
N VAL A 610 12.47 34.57 25.38
CA VAL A 610 13.17 33.40 25.92
C VAL A 610 13.08 33.35 27.44
N VAL A 611 13.35 34.45 28.15
CA VAL A 611 13.26 34.52 29.61
C VAL A 611 11.84 34.21 30.08
N LYS A 612 10.83 34.85 29.49
CA LYS A 612 9.42 34.58 29.84
C LYS A 612 9.05 33.11 29.63
N ARG A 613 9.45 32.52 28.51
CA ARG A 613 9.16 31.10 28.20
C ARG A 613 9.95 30.15 29.10
N TRP A 614 11.16 30.52 29.51
CA TRP A 614 11.97 29.75 30.45
C TRP A 614 11.35 29.76 31.85
N ASP A 615 10.88 30.91 32.32
CA ASP A 615 10.18 31.04 33.61
C ASP A 615 8.86 30.23 33.59
N GLU A 616 8.07 30.34 32.52
CA GLU A 616 6.87 29.52 32.32
C GLU A 616 7.19 28.01 32.35
N LEU A 617 8.32 27.61 31.76
CA LEU A 617 8.77 26.21 31.74
C LEU A 617 9.15 25.72 33.14
N ILE A 618 9.92 26.50 33.91
CA ILE A 618 10.33 26.12 35.27
C ILE A 618 9.14 26.02 36.19
N ASP A 619 8.24 27.01 36.17
CA ASP A 619 7.03 27.01 37.00
C ASP A 619 6.16 25.79 36.69
N CYS A 620 6.03 25.45 35.40
CA CYS A 620 5.30 24.26 34.99
C CYS A 620 6.01 22.97 35.41
N ALA A 621 7.34 22.87 35.25
CA ALA A 621 8.13 21.73 35.67
C ALA A 621 8.08 21.50 37.19
N GLN A 622 8.06 22.57 37.99
CA GLN A 622 7.87 22.48 39.46
C GLN A 622 6.49 21.95 39.82
N LYS A 623 5.43 22.40 39.14
CA LYS A 623 4.07 21.89 39.34
C LYS A 623 3.97 20.40 38.96
N VAL A 624 4.55 20.00 37.82
CA VAL A 624 4.61 18.58 37.41
C VAL A 624 5.37 17.75 38.45
N PHE A 625 6.51 18.22 38.92
CA PHE A 625 7.29 17.56 39.96
C PHE A 625 6.50 17.40 41.27
N SER A 626 5.83 18.46 41.74
CA SER A 626 5.04 18.39 42.98
C SER A 626 3.85 17.43 42.87
N GLU A 627 3.13 17.43 41.74
CA GLU A 627 2.00 16.51 41.53
C GLU A 627 2.47 15.06 41.34
N THR A 628 3.57 14.84 40.62
CA THR A 628 4.18 13.50 40.46
C THR A 628 4.62 12.95 41.81
N LYS A 629 5.22 13.79 42.66
CA LYS A 629 5.62 13.42 44.03
C LYS A 629 4.43 13.05 44.90
N LYS A 630 3.31 13.80 44.83
CA LYS A 630 2.09 13.46 45.56
C LYS A 630 1.56 12.08 45.17
N ILE A 631 1.60 11.72 43.88
CA ILE A 631 1.19 10.38 43.43
C ILE A 631 2.17 9.34 43.97
N ALA A 632 3.48 9.58 43.84
CA ALA A 632 4.54 8.63 44.20
C ALA A 632 4.73 8.35 45.70
N MET A 633 4.37 9.29 46.57
CA MET A 633 4.48 9.10 48.01
C MET A 633 3.35 8.23 48.59
N ASN A 634 2.23 8.06 47.87
CA ASN A 634 1.17 7.19 48.34
C ASN A 634 1.48 5.75 47.92
N ASN A 635 2.00 4.97 48.87
CA ASN A 635 2.25 3.55 48.64
C ASN A 635 0.91 2.83 48.41
N ILE A 636 0.84 1.93 47.41
CA ILE A 636 -0.39 1.20 47.05
C ILE A 636 -0.94 0.41 48.26
N MET A 637 -0.05 0.00 49.18
CA MET A 637 -0.43 -0.75 50.38
C MET A 637 -1.01 0.12 51.52
N GLU A 638 -0.94 1.45 51.42
CA GLU A 638 -1.52 2.31 52.45
C GLU A 638 -3.03 2.50 52.24
N LYS A 639 -3.80 2.45 53.32
CA LYS A 639 -5.26 2.67 53.31
C LYS A 639 -5.66 3.98 52.62
N LYS A 640 -4.78 5.00 52.65
CA LYS A 640 -4.99 6.29 51.97
C LYS A 640 -5.10 6.15 50.45
N TRP A 641 -4.40 5.18 49.84
CA TRP A 641 -4.46 4.96 48.40
C TRP A 641 -5.86 4.50 47.97
N ASN A 642 -6.56 3.71 48.77
CA ASN A 642 -7.92 3.28 48.44
C ASN A 642 -8.87 4.47 48.28
N PHE A 643 -8.80 5.47 49.16
CA PHE A 643 -9.60 6.69 49.03
C PHE A 643 -9.26 7.46 47.75
N ILE A 644 -7.97 7.58 47.42
CA ILE A 644 -7.52 8.23 46.18
C ILE A 644 -8.02 7.45 44.95
N LEU A 645 -7.93 6.12 44.99
CA LEU A 645 -8.40 5.22 43.95
C LEU A 645 -9.91 5.37 43.71
N GLU A 646 -10.73 5.46 44.77
CA GLU A 646 -12.16 5.76 44.65
C GLU A 646 -12.40 7.07 43.90
N THR A 647 -11.69 8.13 44.28
CA THR A 647 -11.86 9.44 43.61
C THR A 647 -11.42 9.43 42.16
N ILE A 648 -10.41 8.64 41.82
CA ILE A 648 -9.94 8.46 40.44
C ILE A 648 -11.00 7.69 39.64
N ILE A 649 -11.49 6.58 40.17
CA ILE A 649 -12.50 5.75 39.50
C ILE A 649 -13.78 6.57 39.27
N ALA A 650 -14.24 7.29 40.30
CA ALA A 650 -15.39 8.18 40.21
C ALA A 650 -15.22 9.33 39.17
N CYS A 651 -13.98 9.75 38.92
CA CYS A 651 -13.69 10.83 37.98
C CYS A 651 -13.56 10.34 36.53
N HIS A 652 -12.96 9.16 36.33
CA HIS A 652 -12.58 8.65 35.01
C HIS A 652 -13.57 7.65 34.41
N PHE A 653 -14.28 6.86 35.23
CA PHE A 653 -15.03 5.69 34.75
C PHE A 653 -16.53 5.70 35.07
N SER A 654 -17.02 6.46 36.06
CA SER A 654 -18.46 6.56 36.30
C SER A 654 -19.19 7.43 35.26
N SER A 655 -20.30 6.87 34.77
CA SER A 655 -21.13 7.32 33.64
C SER A 655 -21.96 8.61 33.86
N ASN A 656 -21.51 9.55 34.68
CA ASN A 656 -22.23 10.81 34.89
C ASN A 656 -21.96 11.79 33.73
N ASP A 657 -22.82 11.70 32.71
CA ASP A 657 -23.16 12.70 31.69
C ASP A 657 -22.19 13.88 31.54
N GLY A 658 -21.08 13.67 30.81
CA GLY A 658 -20.33 14.69 30.06
C GLY A 658 -19.74 15.90 30.81
N LYS A 659 -19.96 16.00 32.13
CA LYS A 659 -19.58 17.15 32.97
C LYS A 659 -18.89 16.71 34.26
N SER A 660 -18.29 15.51 34.31
CA SER A 660 -17.45 15.15 35.45
C SER A 660 -16.34 16.19 35.57
N LEU A 661 -16.36 16.93 36.68
CA LEU A 661 -15.32 17.89 37.05
C LEU A 661 -14.02 17.10 37.15
N LYS A 662 -13.19 17.15 36.09
CA LYS A 662 -11.89 16.46 35.94
C LYS A 662 -10.87 16.98 36.97
N ASN A 663 -11.14 16.68 38.24
CA ASN A 663 -10.50 17.28 39.40
C ASN A 663 -9.81 16.24 40.28
N CYS A 664 -9.78 14.95 39.90
CA CYS A 664 -9.00 13.97 40.64
C CYS A 664 -7.49 14.26 40.52
N LEU A 665 -6.70 13.65 41.42
CA LEU A 665 -5.26 13.81 41.47
C LEU A 665 -4.58 13.51 40.12
N LEU A 666 -5.05 12.47 39.41
CA LEU A 666 -4.54 12.11 38.08
C LEU A 666 -4.90 13.15 37.01
N CYS A 667 -6.12 13.69 37.00
CA CYS A 667 -6.52 14.74 36.07
C CYS A 667 -5.72 16.03 36.28
N ILE A 668 -5.48 16.42 37.54
CA ILE A 668 -4.65 17.58 37.89
C ILE A 668 -3.23 17.36 37.39
N CYS A 669 -2.64 16.19 37.67
CA CYS A 669 -1.29 15.84 37.20
C CYS A 669 -1.21 15.86 35.66
N ASN A 670 -2.17 15.25 34.96
CA ASN A 670 -2.19 15.22 33.50
C ASN A 670 -2.33 16.62 32.88
N LYS A 671 -3.08 17.52 33.52
CA LYS A 671 -3.18 18.93 33.11
C LYS A 671 -1.81 19.62 33.17
N GLN A 672 -1.05 19.41 34.26
CA GLN A 672 0.31 19.95 34.38
C GLN A 672 1.28 19.31 33.38
N ILE A 673 1.21 17.98 33.20
CA ILE A 673 2.01 17.24 32.20
C ILE A 673 1.76 17.78 30.80
N SER A 674 0.49 18.00 30.43
CA SER A 674 0.11 18.53 29.12
C SER A 674 0.62 19.96 28.89
N GLN A 675 0.61 20.79 29.93
CA GLN A 675 1.20 22.14 29.88
C GLN A 675 2.71 22.08 29.69
N LEU A 676 3.42 21.24 30.45
CA LEU A 676 4.87 21.08 30.31
C LEU A 676 5.24 20.54 28.93
N GLU A 677 4.49 19.56 28.43
CA GLU A 677 4.67 19.02 27.08
C GLU A 677 4.51 20.10 26.01
N SER A 678 3.53 20.99 26.13
CA SER A 678 3.34 22.09 25.17
C SER A 678 4.47 23.14 25.15
N LEU A 679 5.25 23.21 26.24
CA LEU A 679 6.40 24.11 26.34
C LEU A 679 7.70 23.45 25.85
N LEU A 680 7.81 22.12 26.00
CA LEU A 680 8.96 21.33 25.55
C LEU A 680 8.88 20.89 24.08
N PHE A 681 7.67 20.72 23.53
CA PHE A 681 7.45 20.22 22.18
C PHE A 681 6.41 21.03 21.41
N MET A 682 6.57 21.07 20.09
CA MET A 682 5.56 21.62 19.20
C MET A 682 4.50 20.57 18.86
N ARG A 683 3.21 20.93 18.98
CA ARG A 683 2.13 20.15 18.40
C ARG A 683 2.14 20.32 16.88
N GLY A 684 2.39 19.24 16.14
CA GLY A 684 2.11 19.21 14.71
C GLY A 684 0.63 19.51 14.46
N SER A 685 0.31 20.38 13.50
CA SER A 685 -1.08 20.59 13.09
C SER A 685 -1.64 19.25 12.61
N LYS A 686 -2.68 18.74 13.27
CA LYS A 686 -3.51 17.67 12.71
C LYS A 686 -4.12 18.21 11.42
N THR A 687 -3.49 17.96 10.28
CA THR A 687 -4.16 18.12 8.99
C THR A 687 -5.31 17.13 8.96
N SER A 688 -6.52 17.66 8.85
CA SER A 688 -7.78 16.96 8.60
C SER A 688 -7.58 15.64 7.85
N LYS A 689 -7.74 14.52 8.55
CA LYS A 689 -7.90 13.20 7.94
C LYS A 689 -9.28 12.69 8.31
N ASP A 690 -10.21 12.90 7.39
CA ASP A 690 -11.17 11.86 7.03
C ASP A 690 -10.35 10.70 6.47
N GLN A 691 -10.10 9.69 7.30
CA GLN A 691 -9.77 8.32 6.91
C GLN A 691 -9.69 7.49 8.20
N ASP A 692 -10.76 6.74 8.44
CA ASP A 692 -10.86 5.68 9.43
C ASP A 692 -9.61 4.80 9.37
N SER A 693 -8.76 4.97 10.38
CA SER A 693 -7.73 4.01 10.76
C SER A 693 -7.53 4.19 12.26
N ASP A 694 -8.45 3.59 13.00
CA ASP A 694 -8.43 3.53 14.44
C ASP A 694 -7.19 2.76 14.94
N GLU A 695 -6.56 3.38 15.93
CA GLU A 695 -5.86 2.73 17.04
C GLU A 695 -4.53 2.01 16.75
N ALA A 696 -3.55 2.82 16.33
CA ALA A 696 -2.20 2.68 16.87
C ALA A 696 -1.68 4.07 17.25
N GLY A 697 -1.47 4.31 18.54
CA GLY A 697 -1.03 5.59 19.10
C GLY A 697 0.16 6.17 18.35
N THR A 698 -0.10 7.11 17.45
CA THR A 698 0.93 7.89 16.80
C THR A 698 1.38 8.92 17.82
N ALA A 699 2.49 8.59 18.50
CA ALA A 699 3.37 9.60 19.07
C ALA A 699 3.73 10.56 17.93
N GLY A 700 2.94 11.61 17.74
CA GLY A 700 3.19 12.64 16.74
C GLY A 700 4.63 13.11 16.92
N GLU A 701 5.41 13.09 15.83
CA GLU A 701 6.82 13.44 15.83
C GLU A 701 7.06 14.63 16.77
N GLN A 702 7.68 14.36 17.93
CA GLN A 702 7.89 15.33 18.99
C GLN A 702 8.94 16.34 18.52
N LYS A 703 8.52 17.33 17.74
CA LYS A 703 9.40 18.40 17.28
C LYS A 703 9.78 19.29 18.47
N ILE A 704 11.06 19.58 18.56
CA ILE A 704 11.67 20.44 19.58
C ILE A 704 10.95 21.79 19.66
N SER A 705 10.74 22.35 20.86
CA SER A 705 10.05 23.65 21.05
C SER A 705 10.79 24.82 20.42
N SER A 706 10.07 25.93 20.18
CA SER A 706 10.67 27.19 19.72
C SER A 706 11.78 27.67 20.66
N LEU A 707 11.59 27.54 21.97
CA LEU A 707 12.57 27.90 23.01
C LEU A 707 13.90 27.16 22.81
N GLU A 708 13.85 25.83 22.67
CA GLU A 708 15.05 25.02 22.48
C GLU A 708 15.69 25.25 21.11
N ILE A 709 14.91 25.46 20.05
CA ILE A 709 15.45 25.87 18.73
C ILE A 709 16.23 27.18 18.86
N ILE A 710 15.68 28.18 19.56
CA ILE A 710 16.33 29.48 19.77
C ILE A 710 17.63 29.30 20.56
N ILE A 711 17.60 28.60 21.70
CA ILE A 711 18.77 28.39 22.56
C ILE A 711 19.88 27.63 21.80
N ARG A 712 19.54 26.52 21.14
CA ARG A 712 20.51 25.72 20.36
C ARG A 712 21.10 26.52 19.19
N THR A 713 20.28 27.30 18.50
CA THR A 713 20.74 28.11 17.36
C THR A 713 21.60 29.27 17.84
N PHE A 714 21.21 29.96 18.91
CA PHE A 714 21.98 31.05 19.51
C PHE A 714 23.34 30.55 19.99
N LEU A 715 23.37 29.45 20.77
CA LEU A 715 24.61 28.83 21.23
C LEU A 715 25.48 28.34 20.05
N GLY A 716 24.88 27.72 19.04
CA GLY A 716 25.58 27.27 17.84
C GLY A 716 26.17 28.41 16.99
N THR A 717 25.57 29.59 17.01
CA THR A 717 26.12 30.80 16.37
C THR A 717 27.21 31.44 17.23
N LEU A 718 27.03 31.46 18.55
CA LEU A 718 28.02 31.93 19.51
C LEU A 718 29.33 31.12 19.41
N ILE A 719 29.22 29.77 19.33
CA ILE A 719 30.36 28.87 19.15
C ILE A 719 31.09 29.14 17.83
N ARG A 720 30.36 29.50 16.77
CA ARG A 720 30.94 29.79 15.45
C ARG A 720 31.70 31.11 15.41
N MET A 721 31.44 32.05 16.32
CA MET A 721 32.11 33.36 16.29
C MET A 721 33.57 33.34 16.71
N GLN A 722 34.05 32.31 17.44
CA GLN A 722 35.44 31.91 17.77
C GLN A 722 36.54 32.98 18.05
N LYS A 723 36.28 34.28 17.94
CA LYS A 723 37.17 35.40 18.27
C LYS A 723 36.44 36.30 19.27
N GLY A 724 36.88 36.28 20.52
CA GLY A 724 36.51 37.28 21.53
C GLY A 724 35.34 36.94 22.47
N VAL A 725 34.78 35.73 22.44
CA VAL A 725 33.70 35.32 23.36
C VAL A 725 34.26 34.45 24.49
N GLN A 726 33.96 34.81 25.73
CA GLN A 726 34.44 34.15 26.94
C GLN A 726 33.92 32.71 27.06
N CYS A 727 34.80 31.77 27.42
CA CYS A 727 34.51 30.33 27.55
C CYS A 727 33.31 30.01 28.47
N ASN A 728 33.07 30.86 29.48
CA ASN A 728 32.05 30.64 30.51
C ASN A 728 30.61 30.61 29.96
N GLN A 729 30.26 31.48 29.01
CA GLN A 729 28.89 31.55 28.48
C GLN A 729 28.53 30.28 27.67
N ILE A 730 29.50 29.71 26.96
CA ILE A 730 29.28 28.47 26.18
C ILE A 730 29.03 27.29 27.13
N ALA A 731 29.76 27.23 28.25
CA ALA A 731 29.56 26.18 29.26
C ALA A 731 28.16 26.26 29.89
N LEU A 732 27.75 27.46 30.31
CA LEU A 732 26.41 27.69 30.87
C LEU A 732 25.29 27.38 29.85
N GLY A 733 25.47 27.75 28.58
CA GLY A 733 24.49 27.41 27.54
C GLY A 733 24.35 25.92 27.26
N LYS A 734 25.45 25.16 27.34
CA LYS A 734 25.39 23.68 27.26
C LYS A 734 24.66 23.08 28.47
N GLU A 735 24.87 23.64 29.66
CA GLU A 735 24.17 23.24 30.87
C GLU A 735 22.66 23.52 30.77
N THR A 736 22.24 24.67 30.22
CA THR A 736 20.83 24.97 29.95
C THR A 736 20.19 23.95 29.01
N ILE A 737 20.90 23.50 27.96
CA ILE A 737 20.41 22.45 27.07
C ILE A 737 20.31 21.10 27.80
N ALA A 738 21.27 20.76 28.65
CA ALA A 738 21.22 19.55 29.46
C ALA A 738 20.02 19.57 30.43
N GLN A 739 19.71 20.72 31.03
CA GLN A 739 18.53 20.91 31.88
C GLN A 739 17.22 20.69 31.09
N LEU A 740 17.14 21.16 29.83
CA LEU A 740 15.99 20.88 28.96
C LEU A 740 15.81 19.38 28.70
N GLU A 741 16.90 18.64 28.44
CA GLU A 741 16.84 17.19 28.29
C GLU A 741 16.37 16.50 29.58
N GLU A 742 16.87 16.93 30.75
CA GLU A 742 16.40 16.41 32.04
C GLU A 742 14.91 16.69 32.29
N PHE A 743 14.38 17.85 31.86
CA PHE A 743 12.94 18.11 31.93
C PHE A 743 12.11 17.21 31.00
N LYS A 744 12.66 16.81 29.84
CA LYS A 744 12.01 15.81 28.97
C LYS A 744 12.00 14.43 29.64
N ILE A 745 13.06 14.06 30.36
CA ILE A 745 13.10 12.81 31.14
C ILE A 745 12.09 12.86 32.29
N LEU A 746 11.98 13.98 33.01
CA LEU A 746 10.95 14.20 34.03
C LEU A 746 9.55 14.03 33.44
N LEU A 747 9.26 14.68 32.30
CA LEU A 747 7.98 14.53 31.60
C LEU A 747 7.69 13.07 31.25
N ALA A 748 8.67 12.33 30.71
CA ALA A 748 8.51 10.93 30.35
C ALA A 748 8.27 10.03 31.58
N LEU A 749 8.94 10.30 32.69
CA LEU A 749 8.73 9.61 33.97
C LEU A 749 7.34 9.89 34.53
N SER A 750 6.92 11.16 34.61
CA SER A 750 5.59 11.57 35.07
C SER A 750 4.47 10.98 34.21
N LYS A 751 4.65 10.92 32.88
CA LYS A 751 3.72 10.26 31.95
C LYS A 751 3.61 8.77 32.19
N ARG A 752 4.73 8.07 32.40
CA ARG A 752 4.74 6.63 32.72
C ARG A 752 4.01 6.35 34.03
N LEU A 753 4.30 7.14 35.07
CA LEU A 753 3.64 7.00 36.36
C LEU A 753 2.13 7.24 36.26
N TYR A 754 1.73 8.31 35.58
CA TYR A 754 0.31 8.59 35.28
C TYR A 754 -0.34 7.41 34.57
N ALA A 755 0.29 6.89 33.52
CA ALA A 755 -0.25 5.78 32.73
C ALA A 755 -0.40 4.50 33.56
N SER A 756 0.62 4.11 34.33
CA SER A 756 0.55 2.91 35.18
C SER A 756 -0.47 3.06 36.32
N ALA A 757 -0.61 4.25 36.91
CA ALA A 757 -1.61 4.48 37.95
C ALA A 757 -3.04 4.48 37.37
N ASN A 758 -3.23 5.06 36.20
CA ASN A 758 -4.51 5.05 35.48
C ASN A 758 -4.89 3.63 35.01
N GLU A 759 -3.93 2.84 34.53
CA GLU A 759 -4.13 1.43 34.15
C GLU A 759 -4.53 0.57 35.37
N TYR A 760 -3.88 0.78 36.51
CA TYR A 760 -4.27 0.10 37.75
C TYR A 760 -5.69 0.50 38.19
N ALA A 761 -6.04 1.79 38.13
CA ALA A 761 -7.39 2.26 38.44
C ALA A 761 -8.44 1.67 37.50
N ALA A 762 -8.15 1.61 36.19
CA ALA A 762 -9.01 0.97 35.21
C ALA A 762 -9.24 -0.51 35.56
N LYS A 763 -8.17 -1.27 35.87
CA LYS A 763 -8.32 -2.69 36.23
C LYS A 763 -9.13 -2.93 37.51
N ILE A 764 -9.02 -2.05 38.50
CA ILE A 764 -9.83 -2.17 39.72
C ILE A 764 -11.28 -1.83 39.43
N ASP A 765 -11.56 -0.85 38.58
CA ASP A 765 -12.92 -0.58 38.10
C ASP A 765 -13.47 -1.77 37.29
N GLU A 766 -12.71 -2.35 36.37
CA GLU A 766 -13.08 -3.56 35.64
C GLU A 766 -13.42 -4.74 36.58
N ILE A 767 -12.65 -4.92 37.67
CA ILE A 767 -12.96 -5.93 38.70
C ILE A 767 -14.30 -5.62 39.41
N ARG A 768 -14.65 -4.35 39.63
CA ARG A 768 -15.96 -3.99 40.21
C ARG A 768 -17.09 -4.26 39.22
N GLN A 769 -16.92 -3.77 37.99
CA GLN A 769 -17.90 -3.93 36.93
C GLN A 769 -18.17 -5.41 36.64
N CYS A 770 -17.14 -6.26 36.64
CA CYS A 770 -17.31 -7.69 36.37
C CYS A 770 -18.13 -8.43 37.43
N LYS A 771 -18.21 -7.92 38.66
CA LYS A 771 -19.01 -8.51 39.75
C LYS A 771 -20.49 -8.12 39.69
N LEU A 772 -20.86 -7.14 38.86
CA LEU A 772 -22.26 -6.75 38.68
C LEU A 772 -23.06 -7.90 38.05
N ARG A 773 -24.30 -8.07 38.53
CA ARG A 773 -25.28 -9.04 38.00
C ARG A 773 -26.36 -8.31 37.21
N LEU A 774 -27.22 -9.07 36.53
CA LEU A 774 -28.39 -8.52 35.85
C LEU A 774 -29.31 -7.80 36.82
N GLN A 775 -29.83 -6.66 36.40
CA GLN A 775 -30.79 -5.84 37.14
C GLN A 775 -31.95 -5.43 36.22
N TYR A 776 -33.11 -5.17 36.80
CA TYR A 776 -34.23 -4.60 36.04
C TYR A 776 -33.94 -3.15 35.68
N ALA A 777 -34.09 -2.82 34.39
CA ALA A 777 -34.00 -1.45 33.92
C ALA A 777 -35.12 -0.59 34.53
N THR A 778 -34.75 0.57 35.08
CA THR A 778 -35.70 1.59 35.52
C THR A 778 -36.37 2.26 34.31
N MET A 779 -37.53 2.89 34.52
CA MET A 779 -38.23 3.61 33.44
C MET A 779 -37.35 4.72 32.83
N ASP A 780 -36.52 5.38 33.64
CA ASP A 780 -35.59 6.42 33.19
C ASP A 780 -34.46 5.85 32.32
N GLU A 781 -33.93 4.67 32.66
CA GLU A 781 -32.91 3.98 31.86
C GLU A 781 -33.46 3.50 30.51
N ILE A 782 -34.69 2.98 30.50
CA ILE A 782 -35.37 2.60 29.26
C ILE A 782 -35.59 3.85 28.39
N ALA A 783 -35.99 4.97 28.98
CA ALA A 783 -36.13 6.24 28.26
C ALA A 783 -34.78 6.76 27.74
N LYS A 784 -33.68 6.59 28.50
CA LYS A 784 -32.34 7.06 28.14
C LYS A 784 -31.69 6.24 27.03
N TYR A 785 -31.79 4.92 27.09
CA TYR A 785 -31.05 4.00 26.20
C TYR A 785 -31.91 3.42 25.07
N GLY A 786 -33.25 3.49 25.18
CA GLY A 786 -34.17 2.90 24.23
C GLY A 786 -33.88 1.40 24.03
N THR A 787 -33.68 0.99 22.77
CA THR A 787 -33.38 -0.41 22.42
C THR A 787 -31.94 -0.83 22.69
N ARG A 788 -31.05 0.08 23.09
CA ARG A 788 -29.62 -0.19 23.36
C ARG A 788 -29.31 -0.14 24.85
N LEU A 789 -30.10 -0.87 25.64
CA LEU A 789 -29.84 -1.02 27.07
C LEU A 789 -28.44 -1.60 27.33
N PRO A 790 -27.74 -1.12 28.36
CA PRO A 790 -26.54 -1.78 28.88
C PRO A 790 -26.76 -3.28 29.11
N ILE A 791 -25.73 -4.10 28.85
CA ILE A 791 -25.81 -5.58 28.89
C ILE A 791 -26.23 -6.11 30.28
N ASN A 792 -25.97 -5.36 31.35
CA ASN A 792 -26.36 -5.70 32.72
C ASN A 792 -27.82 -5.36 33.06
N LEU A 793 -28.59 -4.76 32.15
CA LEU A 793 -29.99 -4.38 32.37
C LEU A 793 -30.95 -5.22 31.52
N ILE A 794 -32.07 -5.62 32.11
CA ILE A 794 -33.16 -6.34 31.44
C ILE A 794 -34.50 -5.63 31.66
N ILE A 795 -35.37 -5.62 30.64
CA ILE A 795 -36.72 -5.09 30.76
C ILE A 795 -37.60 -6.15 31.44
N LYS A 796 -38.29 -5.76 32.51
CA LYS A 796 -39.23 -6.64 33.20
C LYS A 796 -40.33 -7.12 32.24
N GLY A 797 -40.55 -8.44 32.18
CA GLY A 797 -41.46 -9.09 31.23
C GLY A 797 -40.77 -9.73 30.00
N THR A 798 -39.45 -9.54 29.81
CA THR A 798 -38.66 -10.13 28.70
C THR A 798 -37.76 -11.29 29.14
N GLU A 799 -37.97 -11.81 30.35
CA GLU A 799 -37.12 -12.83 30.96
C GLU A 799 -37.12 -14.13 30.16
N ASP A 800 -38.29 -14.57 29.69
CA ASP A 800 -38.42 -15.83 28.93
C ASP A 800 -37.71 -15.76 27.57
N ASP A 801 -37.84 -14.63 26.86
CA ASP A 801 -37.14 -14.38 25.60
C ASP A 801 -35.62 -14.36 25.79
N LYS A 802 -35.15 -13.71 26.87
CA LYS A 802 -33.73 -13.70 27.21
C LYS A 802 -33.21 -15.10 27.52
N ARG A 803 -33.98 -15.88 28.29
CA ARG A 803 -33.64 -17.26 28.64
C ARG A 803 -33.49 -18.12 27.40
N GLN A 804 -34.47 -18.08 26.49
CA GLN A 804 -34.43 -18.86 25.25
C GLN A 804 -33.27 -18.43 24.33
N THR A 805 -33.04 -17.11 24.22
CA THR A 805 -31.95 -16.56 23.41
C THR A 805 -30.58 -17.02 23.92
N ASP A 806 -30.34 -16.97 25.23
CA ASP A 806 -29.08 -17.42 25.82
C ASP A 806 -28.88 -18.93 25.69
N LEU A 807 -29.93 -19.74 25.88
CA LEU A 807 -29.86 -21.19 25.71
C LEU A 807 -29.47 -21.57 24.27
N ASN A 808 -30.14 -20.99 23.28
CA ASN A 808 -29.83 -21.20 21.86
C ASN A 808 -28.40 -20.72 21.53
N ALA A 809 -27.97 -19.59 22.10
CA ALA A 809 -26.63 -19.07 21.89
C ALA A 809 -25.55 -19.97 22.49
N ILE A 810 -25.78 -20.57 23.67
CA ILE A 810 -24.85 -21.55 24.27
C ILE A 810 -24.65 -22.75 23.35
N GLU A 811 -25.72 -23.31 22.79
CA GLU A 811 -25.63 -24.46 21.88
C GLU A 811 -24.83 -24.13 20.61
N LEU A 812 -25.11 -22.96 20.01
CA LEU A 812 -24.41 -22.49 18.83
C LEU A 812 -22.92 -22.23 19.11
N GLU A 813 -22.59 -21.58 20.22
CA GLU A 813 -21.20 -21.28 20.59
C GLU A 813 -20.42 -22.55 20.97
N LYS A 814 -21.05 -23.53 21.63
CA LYS A 814 -20.45 -24.85 21.86
C LYS A 814 -20.14 -25.59 20.56
N LEU A 815 -21.04 -25.54 19.58
CA LEU A 815 -20.81 -26.12 18.26
C LEU A 815 -19.59 -25.47 17.56
N LYS A 816 -19.52 -24.13 17.56
CA LYS A 816 -18.40 -23.38 16.98
C LYS A 816 -17.08 -23.68 17.70
N GLN A 817 -17.11 -23.73 19.04
CA GLN A 817 -15.94 -24.08 19.85
C GLN A 817 -15.45 -25.50 19.54
N SER A 818 -16.35 -26.47 19.45
CA SER A 818 -16.04 -27.86 19.09
C SER A 818 -15.34 -27.96 17.73
N ARG A 819 -15.80 -27.20 16.72
CA ARG A 819 -15.13 -27.09 15.40
C ARG A 819 -13.72 -26.50 15.52
N CYS A 820 -13.53 -25.46 16.34
CA CYS A 820 -12.22 -24.85 16.53
C CYS A 820 -11.26 -25.76 17.32
N LEU A 821 -11.75 -26.48 18.32
CA LEU A 821 -11.00 -27.50 19.06
C LEU A 821 -10.60 -28.66 18.17
N ALA A 822 -11.49 -29.11 17.29
CA ALA A 822 -11.15 -30.10 16.27
C ALA A 822 -10.01 -29.60 15.37
N LYS A 823 -10.08 -28.36 14.90
CA LYS A 823 -8.99 -27.73 14.14
C LYS A 823 -7.67 -27.69 14.92
N LEU A 824 -7.69 -27.38 16.22
CA LEU A 824 -6.48 -27.45 17.05
C LEU A 824 -5.94 -28.87 17.21
N ARG A 825 -6.81 -29.88 17.34
CA ARG A 825 -6.40 -31.29 17.33
C ARG A 825 -5.70 -31.65 16.03
N TYR A 826 -6.23 -31.21 14.88
CA TYR A 826 -5.62 -31.42 13.57
C TYR A 826 -4.21 -30.85 13.50
N LEU A 827 -4.06 -29.58 13.89
CA LEU A 827 -2.77 -28.88 13.88
C LEU A 827 -1.77 -29.49 14.88
N SER A 828 -2.26 -29.97 16.02
CA SER A 828 -1.44 -30.67 17.01
C SER A 828 -0.96 -32.02 16.49
N ASN A 829 -1.83 -32.77 15.80
CA ASN A 829 -1.49 -34.06 15.17
C ASN A 829 -0.46 -33.87 14.05
N LEU A 830 -0.58 -32.83 13.23
CA LEU A 830 0.43 -32.48 12.23
C LEU A 830 1.80 -32.17 12.87
N ARG A 831 1.82 -31.56 14.06
CA ARG A 831 3.05 -31.23 14.80
C ARG A 831 3.72 -32.47 15.39
N SER A 832 2.95 -33.36 16.01
CA SER A 832 3.52 -34.37 16.90
C SER A 832 4.20 -35.53 16.16
N GLN A 833 4.08 -35.64 14.82
CA GLN A 833 4.50 -36.82 14.03
C GLN A 833 4.04 -38.15 14.67
N GLN A 834 3.05 -38.11 15.55
CA GLN A 834 2.63 -39.25 16.32
C GLN A 834 1.89 -40.19 15.40
N THR A 835 2.31 -41.45 15.41
CA THR A 835 1.61 -42.51 14.73
C THR A 835 0.24 -42.68 15.38
N HIS A 836 -0.82 -42.53 14.59
CA HIS A 836 -2.19 -42.71 15.07
C HIS A 836 -2.69 -44.09 14.69
N ASP A 837 -3.41 -44.75 15.59
CA ASP A 837 -4.13 -45.98 15.25
C ASP A 837 -5.45 -45.63 14.57
N CYS A 838 -5.76 -46.33 13.48
CA CYS A 838 -7.06 -46.19 12.84
C CYS A 838 -8.16 -46.67 13.79
N PRO A 839 -9.19 -45.87 14.13
CA PRO A 839 -10.24 -46.26 15.06
C PRO A 839 -11.14 -47.41 14.55
N ILE A 840 -11.05 -47.77 13.25
CA ILE A 840 -11.78 -48.92 12.69
C ILE A 840 -10.96 -50.21 12.78
N CYS A 841 -9.74 -50.22 12.24
CA CYS A 841 -8.93 -51.45 12.15
C CYS A 841 -7.84 -51.56 13.23
N LEU A 842 -7.72 -50.54 14.09
CA LEU A 842 -6.72 -50.42 15.15
C LEU A 842 -5.27 -50.54 14.67
N THR A 843 -5.05 -50.39 13.36
CA THR A 843 -3.72 -50.43 12.76
C THR A 843 -3.10 -49.05 12.81
N THR A 844 -1.87 -49.00 13.30
CA THR A 844 -1.04 -47.80 13.32
C THR A 844 -0.78 -47.29 11.91
N VAL A 845 -1.26 -46.09 11.61
CA VAL A 845 -1.13 -45.46 10.30
C VAL A 845 0.18 -44.67 10.23
N ARG A 846 1.07 -45.07 9.32
CA ARG A 846 2.45 -44.53 9.22
C ARG A 846 2.70 -43.69 7.98
N ASP A 847 2.25 -44.19 6.82
CA ASP A 847 2.66 -43.63 5.54
C ASP A 847 1.60 -42.72 4.93
N THR A 848 0.35 -43.16 4.93
CA THR A 848 -0.78 -42.45 4.32
C THR A 848 -2.03 -42.61 5.17
N TRP A 849 -2.69 -41.50 5.48
CA TRP A 849 -3.92 -41.51 6.27
C TRP A 849 -4.90 -40.46 5.76
N ILE A 850 -6.15 -40.64 6.16
CA ILE A 850 -7.27 -39.77 5.85
C ILE A 850 -7.60 -38.98 7.09
N VAL A 851 -7.81 -37.67 6.97
CA VAL A 851 -8.19 -36.80 8.08
C VAL A 851 -9.51 -36.11 7.77
N TYR A 852 -10.50 -36.32 8.64
CA TYR A 852 -11.75 -35.58 8.58
C TYR A 852 -11.52 -34.12 9.00
N PRO A 853 -12.41 -33.19 8.59
CA PRO A 853 -12.44 -31.82 9.12
C PRO A 853 -12.49 -31.73 10.66
N CYS A 854 -13.05 -32.76 11.32
CA CYS A 854 -13.05 -32.89 12.78
C CYS A 854 -11.73 -33.42 13.38
N ALA A 855 -10.68 -33.54 12.56
CA ALA A 855 -9.33 -34.02 12.89
C ALA A 855 -9.16 -35.50 13.27
N HIS A 856 -10.24 -36.28 13.24
CA HIS A 856 -10.13 -37.72 13.42
C HIS A 856 -9.51 -38.37 12.18
N CYS A 857 -8.59 -39.30 12.42
CA CYS A 857 -7.83 -39.98 11.36
C CYS A 857 -8.41 -41.37 11.07
N LEU A 858 -8.37 -41.79 9.81
CA LEU A 858 -8.64 -43.16 9.37
C LEU A 858 -7.50 -43.64 8.46
N CYS A 859 -7.26 -44.94 8.40
CA CYS A 859 -6.42 -45.49 7.33
C CYS A 859 -7.17 -45.46 5.98
N VAL A 860 -6.42 -45.37 4.89
CA VAL A 860 -6.95 -45.31 3.52
C VAL A 860 -7.83 -46.53 3.20
N THR A 861 -7.47 -47.71 3.70
CA THR A 861 -8.22 -48.95 3.48
C THR A 861 -9.61 -48.90 4.15
N CYS A 862 -9.70 -48.41 5.39
CA CYS A 862 -10.97 -48.24 6.09
C CYS A 862 -11.83 -47.15 5.45
N PHE A 863 -11.22 -46.03 5.01
CA PHE A 863 -11.94 -44.98 4.29
C PHE A 863 -12.55 -45.50 2.98
N ASN A 864 -11.77 -46.22 2.17
CA ASN A 864 -12.25 -46.82 0.92
C ASN A 864 -13.38 -47.85 1.16
N ARG A 865 -13.36 -48.57 2.28
CA ARG A 865 -14.46 -49.47 2.66
C ARG A 865 -15.73 -48.71 3.06
N LEU A 866 -15.60 -47.57 3.74
CA LEU A 866 -16.74 -46.71 4.09
C LEU A 866 -17.39 -46.09 2.84
N THR A 867 -16.57 -45.56 1.92
CA THR A 867 -17.09 -44.93 0.69
C THR A 867 -17.72 -45.94 -0.26
N ARG A 868 -17.17 -47.16 -0.37
CA ARG A 868 -17.75 -48.24 -1.19
C ARG A 868 -19.09 -48.76 -0.65
N ARG A 869 -19.28 -48.83 0.66
CA ARG A 869 -20.56 -49.28 1.26
C ARG A 869 -21.72 -48.33 0.96
N ASN A 870 -21.45 -47.04 0.79
CA ASN A 870 -22.45 -46.04 0.40
C ASN A 870 -22.58 -45.90 -1.15
N GLY A 871 -22.07 -46.88 -1.89
CA GLY A 871 -21.66 -46.84 -3.31
C GLY A 871 -22.72 -46.66 -4.40
N THR A 872 -23.94 -46.21 -4.09
CA THR A 872 -24.96 -45.85 -5.10
C THR A 872 -25.43 -44.39 -5.05
N ILE A 873 -25.15 -43.63 -3.98
CA ILE A 873 -25.64 -42.25 -3.78
C ILE A 873 -24.53 -41.19 -3.95
N LEU A 874 -23.24 -41.59 -3.99
CA LEU A 874 -22.09 -40.69 -3.84
C LEU A 874 -21.43 -40.23 -5.16
N ARG A 875 -22.14 -40.18 -6.30
CA ARG A 875 -21.53 -39.76 -7.59
C ARG A 875 -21.18 -38.26 -7.65
N ASN A 876 -21.78 -37.44 -6.78
CA ASN A 876 -21.50 -36.01 -6.64
C ASN A 876 -21.33 -35.69 -5.14
N ASP A 877 -20.09 -35.46 -4.72
CA ASP A 877 -19.67 -34.92 -3.41
C ASP A 877 -20.60 -35.22 -2.22
N GLY A 878 -20.80 -36.50 -1.88
CA GLY A 878 -21.76 -36.85 -0.86
C GLY A 878 -21.26 -36.67 0.58
N LEU A 879 -22.21 -36.66 1.51
CA LEU A 879 -21.97 -36.52 2.95
C LEU A 879 -21.47 -37.83 3.55
N LEU A 880 -20.43 -37.75 4.38
CA LEU A 880 -19.88 -38.85 5.16
C LEU A 880 -19.76 -38.45 6.63
N ALA A 881 -20.30 -39.28 7.52
CA ALA A 881 -20.14 -39.08 8.96
C ALA A 881 -18.77 -39.57 9.44
N CYS A 882 -18.12 -38.81 10.31
CA CYS A 882 -16.92 -39.25 11.01
C CYS A 882 -17.23 -40.43 11.94
N VAL A 883 -16.42 -41.48 11.90
CA VAL A 883 -16.62 -42.69 12.72
C VAL A 883 -16.44 -42.42 14.22
N VAL A 884 -15.64 -41.41 14.58
CA VAL A 884 -15.30 -41.11 15.97
C VAL A 884 -16.31 -40.15 16.59
N CYS A 885 -16.58 -39.00 15.95
CA CYS A 885 -17.48 -37.98 16.51
C CYS A 885 -18.82 -37.83 15.79
N ARG A 886 -19.07 -38.62 14.74
CA ARG A 886 -20.31 -38.59 13.92
C ARG A 886 -20.60 -37.26 13.21
N ALA A 887 -19.66 -36.31 13.22
CA ALA A 887 -19.78 -35.08 12.44
C ALA A 887 -19.89 -35.40 10.95
N THR A 888 -20.94 -34.90 10.29
CA THR A 888 -21.18 -35.05 8.86
C THR A 888 -20.32 -34.06 8.08
N THR A 889 -19.60 -34.57 7.09
CA THR A 889 -18.68 -33.77 6.27
C THR A 889 -18.76 -34.22 4.82
N TYR A 890 -18.66 -33.28 3.88
CA TYR A 890 -18.56 -33.62 2.46
C TYR A 890 -17.26 -34.36 2.18
N ILE A 891 -17.28 -35.33 1.27
CA ILE A 891 -16.09 -36.10 0.90
C ILE A 891 -14.97 -35.18 0.37
N SER A 892 -15.30 -34.12 -0.39
CA SER A 892 -14.34 -33.10 -0.83
C SER A 892 -13.61 -32.37 0.31
N GLN A 893 -14.20 -32.34 1.51
CA GLN A 893 -13.62 -31.68 2.67
C GLN A 893 -12.63 -32.57 3.43
N ILE A 894 -12.64 -33.87 3.17
CA ILE A 894 -11.76 -34.84 3.82
C ILE A 894 -10.36 -34.78 3.18
N SER A 895 -9.33 -34.61 3.99
CA SER A 895 -7.95 -34.44 3.52
C SER A 895 -7.20 -35.77 3.50
N TYR A 896 -6.43 -36.00 2.44
CA TYR A 896 -5.47 -37.10 2.35
C TYR A 896 -4.10 -36.59 2.77
N VAL A 897 -3.46 -37.26 3.74
CA VAL A 897 -2.15 -36.89 4.25
C VAL A 897 -1.17 -38.03 3.95
N GLN A 898 -0.03 -37.68 3.38
CA GLN A 898 1.09 -38.57 3.13
C GLN A 898 2.30 -38.09 3.93
N ASN A 899 3.00 -39.01 4.57
CA ASN A 899 4.16 -38.69 5.39
C ASN A 899 5.33 -38.22 4.52
N LYS A 900 5.97 -37.10 4.90
CA LYS A 900 7.06 -36.42 4.15
C LYS A 900 8.30 -37.30 3.92
N ALA A 901 8.41 -38.46 4.58
CA ALA A 901 9.55 -39.36 4.45
C ALA A 901 9.78 -39.88 3.01
N PHE A 902 8.75 -39.92 2.15
CA PHE A 902 8.86 -40.42 0.77
C PHE A 902 8.87 -39.34 -0.34
N GLU A 903 8.74 -38.05 0.02
CA GLU A 903 8.52 -36.97 -0.95
C GLU A 903 9.76 -36.23 -1.45
N LYS A 904 10.98 -36.65 -1.10
CA LYS A 904 12.19 -36.12 -1.79
C LYS A 904 12.22 -36.44 -3.30
N SER A 905 11.22 -37.18 -3.84
CA SER A 905 11.35 -37.86 -5.12
C SER A 905 10.07 -37.93 -6.00
N ALA A 906 8.92 -37.36 -5.61
CA ALA A 906 7.64 -37.70 -6.27
C ALA A 906 7.01 -36.62 -7.17
N HIS A 907 7.50 -35.38 -7.20
CA HIS A 907 7.14 -34.45 -8.27
C HIS A 907 8.18 -34.54 -9.39
N LEU A 908 8.01 -35.54 -10.26
CA LEU A 908 8.71 -35.64 -11.53
C LEU A 908 8.51 -34.32 -12.30
N LEU A 909 9.54 -33.48 -12.29
CA LEU A 909 10.02 -32.58 -13.34
C LEU A 909 11.31 -31.93 -12.79
N ASP A 910 12.44 -32.56 -13.13
CA ASP A 910 13.84 -32.11 -12.96
C ASP A 910 14.55 -32.45 -11.61
N GLU A 911 15.89 -32.62 -11.67
CA GLU A 911 16.76 -33.37 -10.73
C GLU A 911 16.45 -33.32 -9.21
N PRO A 912 16.53 -34.46 -8.49
CA PRO A 912 16.12 -34.60 -7.08
C PRO A 912 17.01 -33.86 -6.05
N ASN A 913 18.09 -33.20 -6.48
CA ASN A 913 19.12 -32.68 -5.57
C ASN A 913 19.07 -31.16 -5.31
N VAL A 914 18.03 -30.45 -5.76
CA VAL A 914 17.90 -29.01 -5.49
C VAL A 914 17.32 -28.76 -4.09
N GLN A 915 18.18 -28.44 -3.12
CA GLN A 915 17.77 -27.97 -1.79
C GLN A 915 17.58 -26.44 -1.79
N LEU A 916 16.45 -25.95 -1.28
CA LEU A 916 16.21 -24.53 -1.02
C LEU A 916 16.69 -24.15 0.39
N LYS A 917 17.17 -22.92 0.56
CA LYS A 917 17.65 -22.45 1.88
C LYS A 917 16.54 -22.23 2.90
N ARG A 918 15.29 -22.01 2.44
CA ARG A 918 14.10 -21.85 3.29
C ARG A 918 12.92 -22.58 2.66
N SER A 919 12.06 -23.15 3.51
CA SER A 919 10.73 -23.63 3.08
C SER A 919 9.90 -22.41 2.66
N VAL A 920 9.51 -22.34 1.39
CA VAL A 920 8.57 -21.34 0.86
C VAL A 920 7.27 -22.07 0.50
N SER A 921 6.35 -21.38 -0.18
CA SER A 921 5.15 -22.04 -0.69
C SER A 921 5.48 -23.08 -1.74
N VAL A 922 4.60 -24.08 -1.91
CA VAL A 922 4.79 -25.15 -2.90
C VAL A 922 4.99 -24.58 -4.31
N LYS A 923 4.27 -23.50 -4.64
CA LYS A 923 4.36 -22.86 -5.94
C LYS A 923 5.68 -22.18 -6.19
N ILE A 924 6.20 -21.43 -5.21
CA ILE A 924 7.49 -20.77 -5.33
C ILE A 924 8.63 -21.79 -5.33
N ASP A 925 8.53 -22.85 -4.51
CA ASP A 925 9.50 -23.96 -4.53
C ASP A 925 9.58 -24.60 -5.92
N ALA A 926 8.45 -24.94 -6.54
CA ALA A 926 8.39 -25.50 -7.89
C ALA A 926 8.98 -24.56 -8.96
N ILE A 927 8.71 -23.26 -8.86
CA ILE A 927 9.27 -22.26 -9.79
C ILE A 927 10.79 -22.14 -9.64
N ILE A 928 11.30 -22.11 -8.41
CA ILE A 928 12.75 -22.02 -8.16
C ILE A 928 13.47 -23.29 -8.65
N ARG A 929 12.89 -24.47 -8.40
CA ARG A 929 13.41 -25.74 -8.94
C ARG A 929 13.46 -25.71 -10.47
N ARG A 930 12.39 -25.23 -11.11
CA ARG A 930 12.35 -25.08 -12.57
C ARG A 930 13.43 -24.13 -13.09
N ILE A 931 13.63 -22.97 -12.46
CA ILE A 931 14.66 -21.99 -12.87
C ILE A 931 16.06 -22.62 -12.75
N LYS A 932 16.36 -23.28 -11.61
CA LYS A 932 17.65 -23.96 -11.40
C LYS A 932 17.87 -25.10 -12.40
N SER A 933 16.83 -25.86 -12.70
CA SER A 933 16.85 -26.90 -13.72
C SER A 933 17.12 -26.37 -15.13
N ILE A 934 16.50 -25.24 -15.50
CA ILE A 934 16.77 -24.57 -16.79
C ILE A 934 18.25 -24.18 -16.87
N ARG A 935 18.79 -23.58 -15.81
CA ARG A 935 20.21 -23.19 -15.72
C ARG A 935 21.16 -24.39 -15.86
N LEU A 936 20.82 -25.52 -15.24
CA LEU A 936 21.63 -26.75 -15.34
C LEU A 936 21.64 -27.33 -16.76
N ARG A 937 20.51 -27.25 -17.47
CA ARG A 937 20.38 -27.75 -18.85
C ARG A 937 21.04 -26.83 -19.88
N ASP A 938 20.85 -25.52 -19.76
CA ASP A 938 21.47 -24.50 -20.61
C ASP A 938 21.88 -23.28 -19.76
N PRO A 939 23.17 -23.15 -19.39
CA PRO A 939 23.68 -22.00 -18.64
C PRO A 939 23.53 -20.66 -19.37
N THR A 940 23.30 -20.68 -20.69
CA THR A 940 23.11 -19.48 -21.52
C THR A 940 21.62 -19.15 -21.73
N SER A 941 20.73 -19.89 -21.08
CA SER A 941 19.29 -19.71 -21.18
C SER A 941 18.84 -18.50 -20.36
N LYS A 942 17.90 -17.72 -20.90
CA LYS A 942 17.35 -16.54 -20.23
C LYS A 942 15.84 -16.67 -20.07
N THR A 943 15.35 -16.34 -18.88
CA THR A 943 13.97 -16.57 -18.47
C THR A 943 13.26 -15.26 -18.16
N LEU A 944 12.05 -15.08 -18.68
CA LEU A 944 11.13 -14.01 -18.28
C LEU A 944 10.13 -14.56 -17.26
N LEU A 945 9.99 -13.90 -16.12
CA LEU A 945 8.97 -14.22 -15.11
C LEU A 945 7.94 -13.09 -15.04
N PHE A 946 6.70 -13.42 -15.42
CA PHE A 946 5.58 -12.47 -15.42
C PHE A 946 4.65 -12.68 -14.24
N THR A 947 4.17 -11.56 -13.68
CA THR A 947 3.05 -11.55 -12.73
C THR A 947 2.13 -10.36 -12.97
N SER A 948 0.83 -10.58 -12.91
CA SER A 948 -0.22 -9.56 -12.86
C SER A 948 -0.30 -8.89 -11.49
N LEU A 949 0.22 -9.54 -10.44
CA LEU A 949 0.17 -9.09 -9.05
C LEU A 949 1.46 -8.38 -8.66
N SER A 950 1.59 -7.10 -9.00
CA SER A 950 2.81 -6.29 -8.80
C SER A 950 3.34 -6.30 -7.35
N MET A 951 2.47 -6.43 -6.35
CA MET A 951 2.85 -6.52 -4.93
C MET A 951 3.69 -7.75 -4.59
N LEU A 952 3.59 -8.84 -5.39
CA LEU A 952 4.35 -10.07 -5.17
C LEU A 952 5.81 -9.95 -5.61
N ILE A 953 6.15 -8.93 -6.42
CA ILE A 953 7.51 -8.76 -6.97
C ILE A 953 8.53 -8.57 -5.85
N ASN A 954 8.24 -7.76 -4.82
CA ASN A 954 9.18 -7.51 -3.73
C ASN A 954 9.42 -8.77 -2.87
N PRO A 955 8.39 -9.49 -2.37
CA PRO A 955 8.58 -10.79 -1.71
C PRO A 955 9.34 -11.80 -2.58
N LEU A 956 9.00 -11.88 -3.87
CA LEU A 956 9.67 -12.78 -4.81
C LEU A 956 11.15 -12.45 -4.96
N CYS A 957 11.51 -11.16 -5.10
CA CYS A 957 12.90 -10.72 -5.18
C CYS A 957 13.71 -11.09 -3.93
N SER A 958 13.12 -11.06 -2.73
CA SER A 958 13.77 -11.52 -1.50
C SER A 958 14.11 -13.01 -1.58
N VAL A 959 13.12 -13.83 -1.95
CA VAL A 959 13.30 -15.30 -2.04
C VAL A 959 14.30 -15.70 -3.13
N LEU A 960 14.28 -15.03 -4.28
CA LEU A 960 15.23 -15.26 -5.37
C LEU A 960 16.67 -14.93 -4.94
N SER A 961 16.87 -13.81 -4.23
CA SER A 961 18.17 -13.39 -3.71
C SER A 961 18.71 -14.39 -2.70
N GLU A 962 17.86 -14.87 -1.79
CA GLU A 962 18.23 -15.89 -0.79
C GLU A 962 18.69 -17.20 -1.45
N ASN A 963 18.10 -17.57 -2.59
CA ASN A 963 18.43 -18.78 -3.35
C ASN A 963 19.57 -18.60 -4.37
N ASN A 964 20.32 -17.49 -4.30
CA ASN A 964 21.45 -17.18 -5.17
C ASN A 964 21.11 -17.14 -6.68
N ILE A 965 19.87 -16.77 -7.04
CA ILE A 965 19.46 -16.57 -8.44
C ILE A 965 19.79 -15.14 -8.85
N ILE A 966 20.46 -14.96 -9.99
CA ILE A 966 20.86 -13.62 -10.46
C ILE A 966 19.74 -13.06 -11.33
N PHE A 967 19.01 -12.06 -10.81
CA PHE A 967 17.87 -11.48 -11.51
C PHE A 967 17.97 -9.96 -11.68
N ARG A 968 17.07 -9.42 -12.49
CA ARG A 968 16.75 -7.98 -12.55
C ARG A 968 15.26 -7.77 -12.36
N ASN A 969 14.91 -6.72 -11.62
CA ASN A 969 13.52 -6.28 -11.43
C ASN A 969 13.23 -5.10 -12.36
N PHE A 970 12.24 -5.25 -13.24
CA PHE A 970 11.87 -4.21 -14.22
C PHE A 970 11.26 -2.94 -13.60
N LEU A 971 10.78 -3.01 -12.35
CA LEU A 971 10.25 -1.84 -11.63
C LEU A 971 11.35 -0.87 -11.13
N GLY A 972 12.63 -1.17 -11.34
CA GLY A 972 13.74 -0.29 -10.93
C GLY A 972 13.80 1.05 -11.68
N VAL A 973 14.54 2.01 -11.11
CA VAL A 973 14.62 3.42 -11.56
C VAL A 973 15.15 3.57 -13.00
N ASN A 974 16.09 2.71 -13.43
CA ASN A 974 16.71 2.79 -14.76
C ASN A 974 16.39 1.55 -15.61
N ARG A 975 15.20 1.55 -16.22
CA ARG A 975 14.68 0.46 -17.06
C ARG A 975 15.58 0.11 -18.24
N GLN A 976 16.20 1.11 -18.88
CA GLN A 976 17.09 0.89 -20.03
C GLN A 976 18.34 0.13 -19.61
N LYS A 977 18.98 0.53 -18.50
CA LYS A 977 20.13 -0.20 -17.95
C LYS A 977 19.76 -1.63 -17.58
N ILE A 978 18.58 -1.86 -17.01
CA ILE A 978 18.09 -3.21 -16.66
C ILE A 978 17.96 -4.10 -17.90
N LEU A 979 17.39 -3.57 -18.99
CA LEU A 979 17.24 -4.29 -20.25
C LEU A 979 18.58 -4.55 -20.93
N ALA A 980 19.48 -3.56 -20.93
CA ALA A 980 20.83 -3.70 -21.46
C ALA A 980 21.62 -4.77 -20.67
N ASP A 981 21.57 -4.72 -19.33
CA ASP A 981 22.12 -5.73 -18.45
C ASP A 981 21.58 -7.12 -18.80
N PHE A 982 20.25 -7.28 -18.90
CA PHE A 982 19.62 -8.56 -19.23
C PHE A 982 19.97 -9.07 -20.63
N ARG A 983 20.28 -8.20 -21.60
CA ARG A 983 20.73 -8.63 -22.94
C ARG A 983 22.21 -8.99 -22.96
N LEU A 984 23.07 -8.08 -22.50
CA LEU A 984 24.52 -8.14 -22.67
C LEU A 984 25.22 -9.05 -21.65
N LYS A 985 24.72 -9.14 -20.41
CA LYS A 985 25.37 -9.94 -19.37
C LYS A 985 24.84 -11.37 -19.41
N PRO A 986 25.70 -12.38 -19.60
CA PRO A 986 25.29 -13.79 -19.56
C PRO A 986 24.94 -14.24 -18.14
N GLU A 987 25.50 -13.60 -17.11
CA GLU A 987 25.27 -13.92 -15.69
C GLU A 987 23.82 -13.71 -15.24
N ILE A 988 23.05 -12.86 -15.93
CA ILE A 988 21.68 -12.53 -15.56
C ILE A 988 20.74 -13.50 -16.26
N GLU A 989 20.28 -14.50 -15.52
CA GLU A 989 19.43 -15.58 -16.01
C GLU A 989 17.93 -15.23 -16.00
N LEU A 990 17.51 -14.26 -15.17
CA LEU A 990 16.09 -13.98 -14.91
C LEU A 990 15.74 -12.49 -14.98
N LEU A 991 14.63 -12.16 -15.66
CA LEU A 991 14.01 -10.83 -15.64
C LEU A 991 12.58 -10.92 -15.09
N VAL A 992 12.33 -10.28 -13.96
CA VAL A 992 11.01 -10.22 -13.31
C VAL A 992 10.26 -8.99 -13.79
N MET A 993 9.06 -9.19 -14.35
CA MET A 993 8.26 -8.14 -14.97
C MET A 993 6.79 -8.19 -14.57
N PRO A 994 6.15 -7.04 -14.31
CA PRO A 994 4.69 -6.99 -14.22
C PRO A 994 4.07 -7.17 -15.61
N MET A 995 2.91 -7.84 -15.68
CA MET A 995 2.22 -8.13 -16.94
C MET A 995 1.88 -6.85 -17.73
N SER A 996 1.49 -5.79 -17.03
CA SER A 996 1.20 -4.47 -17.62
C SER A 996 2.38 -3.84 -18.36
N SER A 997 3.62 -4.18 -17.99
CA SER A 997 4.81 -3.72 -18.69
C SER A 997 5.21 -4.63 -19.85
N GLY A 998 4.82 -5.91 -19.82
CA GLY A 998 4.99 -6.85 -20.93
C GLY A 998 4.24 -6.44 -22.21
N ALA A 999 3.16 -5.65 -22.05
CA ALA A 999 2.35 -5.13 -23.15
C ALA A 999 2.99 -4.00 -23.96
N ARG A 1000 4.15 -3.44 -23.58
CA ARG A 1000 4.73 -2.23 -24.22
C ARG A 1000 6.01 -2.55 -25.02
N GLY A 1001 6.06 -2.25 -26.32
CA GLY A 1001 7.24 -2.05 -27.23
C GLY A 1001 8.48 -2.99 -27.25
N LEU A 1002 8.83 -3.66 -26.15
CA LEU A 1002 10.15 -4.26 -25.88
C LEU A 1002 10.48 -5.43 -26.82
N ASN A 1003 11.76 -5.51 -27.24
CA ASN A 1003 12.32 -6.66 -27.96
C ASN A 1003 13.12 -7.52 -26.97
N LEU A 1004 12.65 -8.73 -26.67
CA LEU A 1004 13.25 -9.63 -25.66
C LEU A 1004 13.66 -10.98 -26.26
N THR A 1005 14.07 -10.99 -27.54
CA THR A 1005 14.57 -12.18 -28.26
C THR A 1005 15.74 -12.91 -27.58
N ALA A 1006 16.42 -12.26 -26.62
CA ALA A 1006 17.47 -12.88 -25.81
C ALA A 1006 16.94 -13.94 -24.84
N ALA A 1007 15.66 -13.88 -24.45
CA ALA A 1007 15.01 -14.89 -23.62
C ALA A 1007 14.50 -16.05 -24.46
N ASN A 1008 14.44 -17.24 -23.86
CA ASN A 1008 13.89 -18.44 -24.50
C ASN A 1008 12.91 -19.20 -23.59
N ASN A 1009 12.82 -18.84 -22.30
CA ASN A 1009 11.82 -19.39 -21.39
C ASN A 1009 10.89 -18.28 -20.86
N ILE A 1010 9.60 -18.59 -20.73
CA ILE A 1010 8.61 -17.73 -20.08
C ILE A 1010 7.98 -18.50 -18.92
N ILE A 1011 7.94 -17.91 -17.73
CA ILE A 1011 7.24 -18.42 -16.56
C ILE A 1011 6.12 -17.45 -16.19
N PHE A 1012 4.88 -17.93 -16.15
CA PHE A 1012 3.77 -17.19 -15.55
C PHE A 1012 3.61 -17.61 -14.09
N LEU A 1013 3.79 -16.67 -13.15
CA LEU A 1013 3.68 -16.92 -11.71
C LEU A 1013 2.27 -17.36 -11.31
N GLU A 1014 1.26 -16.88 -12.02
CA GLU A 1014 -0.13 -17.27 -11.85
C GLU A 1014 -0.85 -17.33 -13.21
N PRO A 1015 -1.95 -18.11 -13.35
CA PRO A 1015 -2.75 -18.11 -14.58
C PRO A 1015 -3.31 -16.72 -14.87
N GLN A 1016 -3.32 -16.32 -16.14
CA GLN A 1016 -3.77 -15.01 -16.58
C GLN A 1016 -5.20 -15.09 -17.09
N MET A 1017 -5.99 -14.07 -16.80
CA MET A 1017 -7.41 -14.01 -17.15
C MET A 1017 -7.62 -13.53 -18.60
N ASP A 1018 -6.67 -12.77 -19.14
CA ASP A 1018 -6.70 -12.16 -20.47
C ASP A 1018 -5.69 -12.83 -21.41
N ILE A 1019 -6.20 -13.46 -22.47
CA ILE A 1019 -5.42 -14.19 -23.48
C ILE A 1019 -4.53 -13.23 -24.28
N SER A 1020 -5.01 -12.00 -24.51
CA SER A 1020 -4.29 -10.99 -25.27
C SER A 1020 -2.96 -10.64 -24.61
N GLN A 1021 -2.93 -10.57 -23.28
CA GLN A 1021 -1.70 -10.32 -22.52
C GLN A 1021 -0.67 -11.45 -22.67
N ILE A 1022 -1.12 -12.72 -22.67
CA ILE A 1022 -0.23 -13.88 -22.90
C ILE A 1022 0.35 -13.81 -24.32
N ALA A 1023 -0.51 -13.64 -25.33
CA ALA A 1023 -0.08 -13.57 -26.73
C ALA A 1023 0.89 -12.40 -26.98
N GLN A 1024 0.62 -11.25 -26.37
CA GLN A 1024 1.54 -10.10 -26.42
C GLN A 1024 2.88 -10.40 -25.74
N ALA A 1025 2.87 -11.04 -24.57
CA ALA A 1025 4.09 -11.42 -23.85
C ALA A 1025 4.95 -12.42 -24.66
N ILE A 1026 4.33 -13.44 -25.25
CA ILE A 1026 5.00 -14.41 -26.13
C ILE A 1026 5.59 -13.70 -27.37
N GLY A 1027 4.82 -12.80 -28.00
CA GLY A 1027 5.26 -11.99 -29.14
C GLY A 1027 6.38 -10.97 -28.86
N ARG A 1028 6.81 -10.82 -27.60
CA ARG A 1028 8.04 -10.05 -27.25
C ARG A 1028 9.31 -10.85 -27.51
N ILE A 1029 9.22 -12.17 -27.42
CA ILE A 1029 10.33 -13.10 -27.65
C ILE A 1029 10.24 -13.68 -29.07
N ASP A 1030 9.05 -14.12 -29.49
CA ASP A 1030 8.79 -14.65 -30.84
C ASP A 1030 8.82 -13.52 -31.87
N ARG A 1031 10.04 -13.17 -32.29
CA ARG A 1031 10.35 -12.15 -33.28
C ARG A 1031 11.49 -12.63 -34.18
N ILE A 1032 11.60 -12.00 -35.36
CA ILE A 1032 12.70 -12.18 -36.30
C ILE A 1032 14.04 -12.01 -35.56
N GLY A 1033 14.90 -13.04 -35.61
CA GLY A 1033 16.18 -13.09 -34.91
C GLY A 1033 16.24 -14.03 -33.70
N GLN A 1034 15.12 -14.59 -33.26
CA GLN A 1034 15.13 -15.69 -32.28
C GLN A 1034 15.73 -16.95 -32.90
N LYS A 1035 16.77 -17.50 -32.26
CA LYS A 1035 17.48 -18.71 -32.72
C LYS A 1035 17.23 -19.92 -31.82
N LYS A 1036 16.79 -19.69 -30.57
CA LYS A 1036 16.54 -20.76 -29.58
C LYS A 1036 15.07 -21.18 -29.59
N THR A 1037 14.81 -22.46 -29.33
CA THR A 1037 13.46 -22.98 -29.09
C THR A 1037 12.85 -22.33 -27.86
N MET A 1038 11.55 -22.04 -27.92
CA MET A 1038 10.85 -21.32 -26.87
C MET A 1038 10.00 -22.26 -26.01
N MET A 1039 10.07 -22.09 -24.69
CA MET A 1039 9.26 -22.85 -23.74
C MET A 1039 8.46 -21.93 -22.82
N VAL A 1040 7.15 -22.19 -22.71
CA VAL A 1040 6.23 -21.47 -21.83
C VAL A 1040 5.81 -22.38 -20.68
N HIS A 1041 6.06 -21.97 -19.44
CA HIS A 1041 5.75 -22.73 -18.23
C HIS A 1041 4.54 -22.14 -17.51
N HIS A 1042 3.53 -22.99 -17.30
CA HIS A 1042 2.35 -22.68 -16.51
C HIS A 1042 2.37 -23.47 -15.21
N PHE A 1043 2.18 -22.79 -14.07
CA PHE A 1043 2.06 -23.40 -12.75
C PHE A 1043 0.65 -23.20 -12.22
N VAL A 1044 -0.04 -24.30 -11.92
CA VAL A 1044 -1.43 -24.32 -11.44
C VAL A 1044 -1.51 -25.19 -10.20
N VAL A 1045 -2.14 -24.68 -9.13
CA VAL A 1045 -2.42 -25.50 -7.95
C VAL A 1045 -3.79 -26.17 -8.08
N TYR A 1046 -3.80 -27.50 -8.04
CA TYR A 1046 -5.00 -28.34 -8.10
C TYR A 1046 -5.93 -28.11 -6.91
N GLY A 1047 -7.24 -28.09 -7.14
CA GLY A 1047 -8.24 -27.79 -6.10
C GLY A 1047 -8.31 -26.32 -5.70
N SER A 1048 -7.62 -25.43 -6.42
CA SER A 1048 -7.67 -23.99 -6.21
C SER A 1048 -8.44 -23.27 -7.33
N ILE A 1049 -8.76 -21.98 -7.12
CA ILE A 1049 -9.35 -21.13 -8.17
C ILE A 1049 -8.47 -21.04 -9.43
N GLU A 1050 -7.16 -21.26 -9.34
CA GLU A 1050 -6.25 -21.22 -10.48
C GLU A 1050 -6.55 -22.31 -11.51
N GLU A 1051 -6.99 -23.48 -11.05
CA GLU A 1051 -7.39 -24.60 -11.92
C GLU A 1051 -8.58 -24.19 -12.80
N GLN A 1052 -9.58 -23.54 -12.21
CA GLN A 1052 -10.76 -23.07 -12.94
C GLN A 1052 -10.42 -21.94 -13.94
N ILE A 1053 -9.53 -21.02 -13.55
CA ILE A 1053 -9.03 -19.96 -14.44
C ILE A 1053 -8.28 -20.57 -15.63
N HIS A 1054 -7.39 -21.54 -15.38
CA HIS A 1054 -6.62 -22.22 -16.42
C HIS A 1054 -7.48 -23.13 -17.31
N TYR A 1055 -8.51 -23.76 -16.74
CA TYR A 1055 -9.47 -24.58 -17.50
C TYR A 1055 -10.29 -23.73 -18.47
N LYS A 1056 -10.76 -22.56 -18.03
CA LYS A 1056 -11.46 -21.60 -18.90
C LYS A 1056 -10.56 -21.13 -20.05
N TYR A 1057 -9.28 -20.88 -19.76
CA TYR A 1057 -8.26 -20.58 -20.77
C TYR A 1057 -8.10 -21.71 -21.81
N SER A 1058 -7.99 -22.96 -21.37
CA SER A 1058 -7.69 -24.10 -22.25
C SER A 1058 -8.83 -24.45 -23.23
N LYS A 1059 -10.06 -24.03 -22.94
CA LYS A 1059 -11.23 -24.31 -23.78
C LYS A 1059 -11.44 -23.33 -24.95
N ASN A 1060 -10.55 -22.35 -25.18
CA ASN A 1060 -10.65 -21.35 -26.26
C ASN A 1060 -12.05 -20.70 -26.38
N GLN A 1061 -12.76 -20.56 -25.25
CA GLN A 1061 -14.02 -19.81 -25.27
C GLN A 1061 -13.67 -18.34 -25.13
N ASP A 1062 -13.69 -17.62 -26.26
CA ASP A 1062 -13.65 -16.15 -26.38
C ASP A 1062 -14.86 -15.46 -25.71
N LYS A 1063 -15.26 -15.93 -24.52
CA LYS A 1063 -16.36 -15.35 -23.75
C LYS A 1063 -15.77 -14.43 -22.69
N ASP A 1064 -16.08 -13.14 -22.87
CA ASP A 1064 -15.84 -12.11 -21.87
C ASP A 1064 -16.18 -12.61 -20.47
N TRP A 1065 -15.32 -12.29 -19.51
CA TRP A 1065 -15.61 -12.60 -18.13
C TRP A 1065 -16.84 -11.78 -17.68
N THR A 1066 -17.84 -12.47 -17.15
CA THR A 1066 -19.05 -11.87 -16.57
C THR A 1066 -18.98 -11.86 -15.05
N VAL A 1067 -19.83 -11.06 -14.40
CA VAL A 1067 -20.00 -11.11 -12.93
C VAL A 1067 -20.30 -12.54 -12.47
N GLN A 1068 -21.15 -13.27 -13.19
CA GLN A 1068 -21.46 -14.69 -12.94
C GLN A 1068 -20.21 -15.57 -12.94
N SER A 1069 -19.27 -15.31 -13.86
CA SER A 1069 -18.03 -16.07 -13.94
C SER A 1069 -17.20 -15.91 -12.66
N ILE A 1070 -17.14 -14.70 -12.08
CA ILE A 1070 -16.42 -14.45 -10.82
C ILE A 1070 -17.16 -15.10 -9.64
N VAL A 1071 -18.49 -14.97 -9.58
CA VAL A 1071 -19.32 -15.56 -8.52
C VAL A 1071 -19.18 -17.09 -8.50
N HIS A 1072 -19.14 -17.72 -9.68
CA HIS A 1072 -18.89 -19.15 -9.84
C HIS A 1072 -17.46 -19.54 -9.43
N LEU A 1073 -16.43 -18.76 -9.80
CA LEU A 1073 -15.05 -18.99 -9.34
C LEU A 1073 -14.93 -19.00 -7.82
N LEU A 1074 -15.67 -18.12 -7.14
CA LEU A 1074 -15.70 -18.07 -5.68
C LEU A 1074 -16.56 -19.18 -5.06
N GLY A 1075 -17.30 -19.95 -5.86
CA GLY A 1075 -18.15 -21.06 -5.42
C GLY A 1075 -19.35 -20.62 -4.60
N LEU A 1076 -19.96 -19.50 -4.97
CA LEU A 1076 -21.20 -18.99 -4.36
C LEU A 1076 -22.47 -19.58 -4.99
N VAL A 1077 -22.37 -20.16 -6.18
CA VAL A 1077 -23.46 -20.85 -6.88
C VAL A 1077 -23.01 -22.28 -7.14
N SER A 1078 -23.55 -23.23 -6.38
CA SER A 1078 -23.49 -24.65 -6.73
C SER A 1078 -24.39 -24.90 -7.93
N ASN A 1079 -24.00 -25.79 -8.85
CA ASN A 1079 -24.83 -26.26 -9.97
C ASN A 1079 -26.05 -27.11 -9.51
N SER A 1080 -26.60 -26.83 -8.32
CA SER A 1080 -27.68 -27.58 -7.67
C SER A 1080 -28.47 -26.63 -6.75
N GLU A 1081 -29.30 -25.77 -7.32
CA GLU A 1081 -30.24 -24.89 -6.61
C GLU A 1081 -31.53 -25.65 -6.21
N GLU A 1082 -31.41 -26.80 -5.54
CA GLU A 1082 -32.59 -27.55 -5.04
C GLU A 1082 -32.55 -27.92 -3.55
N LEU A 1083 -31.56 -27.49 -2.76
CA LEU A 1083 -31.58 -27.76 -1.32
C LEU A 1083 -31.22 -26.55 -0.46
N MET A 1084 -32.18 -26.19 0.39
CA MET A 1084 -32.11 -25.35 1.58
C MET A 1084 -32.45 -23.86 1.40
N CYS A 1085 -33.74 -23.61 1.13
CA CYS A 1085 -34.49 -22.67 1.97
C CYS A 1085 -34.38 -23.10 3.46
N ASP A 1086 -34.38 -22.13 4.36
CA ASP A 1086 -34.51 -22.26 5.83
C ASP A 1086 -33.25 -22.64 6.64
N GLU A 1087 -32.44 -21.61 6.98
CA GLU A 1087 -31.84 -21.37 8.31
C GLU A 1087 -31.32 -19.92 8.43
#